data_AF-A0A7V2N1X5-F1
#
_entry.id   AF-A0A7V2N1X5-F1
#
_cell.length_a   1.000
_cell.length_b   1.000
_cell.length_c   1.000
_cell.angle_alpha   90.00
_cell.angle_beta   90.00
_cell.angle_gamma   90.00
#
_symmetry.space_group_name_H-M   'P 1'
#
loop_
_entity.id
_entity.type
_entity.pdbx_description
1 polymer ?
#
loop_
_entity_poly.entity_id
_entity_poly.type
_entity_poly.pdbx_seq_one_letter_code
_entity_poly.pdbx_strand_id
1 'polypeptide(L)'
;MGTDSKTDRYEQAMKLAETGRHAEALPLVQEHLRENPRDVQGWNDAGAILYCLRRTEEAIEAFEKAKSLGGPQVSAEVYWNLVEAYLDGGYPGMAVRLFDEMERIGILAADTLNRTANAFLRAENLGGALEMLLRSLEMAGEQEILEPMIEVIRSKRARVALVAARDDSRTRAVRRFLERRFPLQVYIGAQPEELSAILGDSDITWLEGWSDLVAETARQPKSCRVVVCLRPGEVEEPGMETVAWEAIDAVLLCGGETDRRRLMDRVDGIERRTRLAALREGVDVRTLACRQRRRGKNIAAVGPWDARSNPMLLLQCMQKLHYIDGTYRLTLAGSFTDAAVERYVRSMVDRLDLSGAVVFDNEVTDWNTWLADKHYIVSTAVDASMMPGVLTAMACGVKPVVHAFPDAEEWIDSAYTFGIAEEFCRAVLDEAYEPSRYRAFVEQRYTLRSAYRAMNDVLYRLEKDPIRAPQESRTEPGFTPLTDDWTPVEESSSDVSPTIPAPRVSGSSETGRAIPITPISSDGGPVPIADGGSGPRDMTCVGPPAPDGVQAAAPSSYAQMGRDRVVERMARQALEATRALEAMARNGVEGQATSVAPAPISPTEMSVGPYDSLESLRRDQAMQQATREFSGDSQAQVGPPVVEDIAEAGEARVPFVR
;
A
#
# COMPACT_ATOMS: atom_id res chain seq x y z
N MET A 1 -15.78 16.20 -52.60
CA MET A 1 -14.90 15.01 -52.58
C MET A 1 -13.57 15.43 -51.97
N GLY A 2 -13.24 14.97 -50.76
CA GLY A 2 -12.00 15.40 -50.09
C GLY A 2 -11.74 14.79 -48.70
N THR A 3 -12.40 13.69 -48.33
CA THR A 3 -12.31 13.08 -46.99
C THR A 3 -11.61 11.71 -46.96
N ASP A 4 -11.28 11.10 -48.11
CA ASP A 4 -10.76 9.71 -48.18
C ASP A 4 -9.24 9.53 -48.01
N SER A 5 -8.42 10.59 -48.11
CA SER A 5 -6.95 10.44 -48.02
C SER A 5 -6.39 10.45 -46.58
N LYS A 6 -7.22 10.77 -45.57
CA LYS A 6 -6.75 11.12 -44.22
C LYS A 6 -6.74 9.94 -43.26
N THR A 7 -7.76 9.08 -43.33
CA THR A 7 -7.80 7.79 -42.64
C THR A 7 -6.70 6.84 -43.15
N ASP A 8 -6.26 7.04 -44.40
CA ASP A 8 -5.26 6.21 -45.09
C ASP A 8 -3.85 6.30 -44.47
N ARG A 9 -3.42 7.46 -43.94
CA ARG A 9 -2.04 7.63 -43.45
C ARG A 9 -1.77 6.91 -42.13
N TYR A 10 -2.71 6.99 -41.19
CA TYR A 10 -2.59 6.30 -39.91
C TYR A 10 -2.69 4.78 -40.11
N GLU A 11 -3.65 4.31 -40.92
CA GLU A 11 -3.73 2.89 -41.28
C GLU A 11 -2.47 2.39 -42.03
N GLN A 12 -1.90 3.21 -42.92
CA GLN A 12 -0.64 2.91 -43.60
C GLN A 12 0.53 2.85 -42.60
N ALA A 13 0.61 3.79 -41.66
CA ALA A 13 1.60 3.77 -40.59
C ALA A 13 1.49 2.48 -39.78
N MET A 14 0.26 2.07 -39.43
CA MET A 14 0.03 0.84 -38.69
C MET A 14 0.45 -0.39 -39.50
N LYS A 15 0.07 -0.51 -40.78
CA LYS A 15 0.54 -1.61 -41.66
C LYS A 15 2.07 -1.68 -41.78
N LEU A 16 2.74 -0.53 -41.81
CA LEU A 16 4.20 -0.47 -41.84
C LEU A 16 4.80 -0.90 -40.49
N ALA A 17 4.24 -0.46 -39.37
CA ALA A 17 4.63 -0.92 -38.05
C ALA A 17 4.39 -2.43 -37.87
N GLU A 18 3.26 -2.93 -38.40
CA GLU A 18 2.85 -4.35 -38.41
C GLU A 18 3.84 -5.26 -39.17
N THR A 19 4.56 -4.69 -40.13
CA THR A 19 5.57 -5.39 -40.93
C THR A 19 6.99 -5.13 -40.42
N GLY A 20 7.16 -4.48 -39.26
CA GLY A 20 8.44 -4.18 -38.64
C GLY A 20 9.17 -2.95 -39.23
N ARG A 21 8.55 -2.23 -40.18
CA ARG A 21 9.11 -1.04 -40.83
C ARG A 21 8.87 0.22 -40.00
N HIS A 22 9.28 0.18 -38.74
CA HIS A 22 9.00 1.21 -37.74
C HIS A 22 9.55 2.60 -38.12
N ALA A 23 10.73 2.66 -38.75
CA ALA A 23 11.35 3.93 -39.16
C ALA A 23 10.54 4.67 -40.23
N GLU A 24 9.82 3.94 -41.08
CA GLU A 24 8.95 4.50 -42.12
C GLU A 24 7.54 4.79 -41.60
N ALA A 25 7.08 4.04 -40.60
CA ALA A 25 5.81 4.28 -39.93
C ALA A 25 5.83 5.57 -39.08
N LEU A 26 6.96 5.86 -38.41
CA LEU A 26 7.08 6.99 -37.50
C LEU A 26 6.72 8.37 -38.10
N PRO A 27 7.24 8.79 -39.28
CA PRO A 27 6.88 10.09 -39.84
C PRO A 27 5.39 10.19 -40.18
N LEU A 28 4.76 9.08 -40.61
CA LEU A 28 3.33 9.04 -40.93
C LEU A 28 2.46 9.20 -39.68
N VAL A 29 2.80 8.51 -38.58
CA VAL A 29 2.07 8.66 -37.31
C VAL A 29 2.31 10.05 -36.70
N GLN A 30 3.51 10.64 -36.86
CA GLN A 30 3.80 12.01 -36.42
C GLN A 30 2.99 13.05 -37.20
N GLU A 31 2.85 12.89 -38.53
CA GLU A 31 1.98 13.75 -39.33
C GLU A 31 0.51 13.64 -38.91
N HIS A 32 0.02 12.41 -38.69
CA HIS A 32 -1.32 12.17 -38.16
C HIS A 32 -1.55 12.89 -36.82
N LEU A 33 -0.59 12.81 -35.90
CA LEU A 33 -0.66 13.47 -34.58
C LEU A 33 -0.55 14.99 -34.65
N ARG A 34 0.12 15.56 -35.67
CA ARG A 34 0.08 17.02 -35.89
C ARG A 34 -1.32 17.50 -36.26
N GLU A 35 -2.05 16.70 -37.05
CA GLU A 35 -3.44 17.01 -37.43
C GLU A 35 -4.43 16.66 -36.30
N ASN A 36 -4.15 15.61 -35.54
CA ASN A 36 -5.01 15.09 -34.47
C ASN A 36 -4.27 15.03 -33.11
N PRO A 37 -3.92 16.18 -32.51
CA PRO A 37 -3.06 16.23 -31.32
C PRO A 37 -3.68 15.64 -30.06
N ARG A 38 -4.99 15.32 -30.08
CA ARG A 38 -5.74 14.72 -28.96
C ARG A 38 -6.05 13.23 -29.16
N ASP A 39 -5.52 12.61 -30.21
CA ASP A 39 -5.73 11.19 -30.47
C ASP A 39 -4.90 10.33 -29.51
N VAL A 40 -5.57 9.78 -28.49
CA VAL A 40 -4.97 8.95 -27.44
C VAL A 40 -4.31 7.70 -28.03
N GLN A 41 -4.99 7.02 -28.95
CA GLN A 41 -4.48 5.79 -29.55
C GLN A 41 -3.29 6.11 -30.46
N GLY A 42 -3.38 7.17 -31.25
CA GLY A 42 -2.25 7.63 -32.07
C GLY A 42 -0.99 7.92 -31.26
N TRP A 43 -1.12 8.54 -30.07
CA TRP A 43 0.02 8.79 -29.17
C TRP A 43 0.58 7.49 -28.57
N ASN A 44 -0.29 6.53 -28.22
CA ASN A 44 0.14 5.20 -27.78
C ASN A 44 0.92 4.46 -28.88
N ASP A 45 0.40 4.44 -30.11
CA ASP A 45 1.05 3.73 -31.21
C ASP A 45 2.35 4.40 -31.64
N ALA A 46 2.41 5.74 -31.60
CA ALA A 46 3.66 6.47 -31.79
C ALA A 46 4.70 6.08 -30.74
N GLY A 47 4.30 5.98 -29.46
CA GLY A 47 5.15 5.48 -28.39
C GLY A 47 5.64 4.05 -28.64
N ALA A 48 4.76 3.15 -29.08
CA ALA A 48 5.12 1.76 -29.40
C ALA A 48 6.14 1.69 -30.57
N ILE A 49 5.91 2.47 -31.63
CA ILE A 49 6.84 2.58 -32.76
C ILE A 49 8.20 3.12 -32.30
N LEU A 50 8.22 4.17 -31.48
CA LEU A 50 9.45 4.76 -30.92
C LEU A 50 10.20 3.76 -30.02
N TYR A 51 9.46 3.00 -29.21
CA TYR A 51 10.01 1.96 -28.35
C TYR A 51 10.66 0.84 -29.17
N CYS A 52 10.01 0.36 -30.24
CA CYS A 52 10.60 -0.59 -31.17
C CYS A 52 11.86 -0.06 -31.87
N LEU A 53 11.94 1.27 -32.07
CA LEU A 53 13.13 1.96 -32.60
C LEU A 53 14.21 2.22 -31.54
N ARG A 54 14.04 1.75 -30.30
CA ARG A 54 14.97 1.97 -29.18
C ARG A 54 15.14 3.45 -28.81
N ARG A 55 14.15 4.29 -29.12
CA ARG A 55 14.07 5.69 -28.72
C ARG A 55 13.22 5.78 -27.46
N THR A 56 13.74 5.23 -26.37
CA THR A 56 12.99 4.95 -25.14
C THR A 56 12.41 6.21 -24.50
N GLU A 57 13.18 7.29 -24.44
CA GLU A 57 12.78 8.55 -23.81
C GLU A 57 11.61 9.19 -24.57
N GLU A 58 11.68 9.25 -25.89
CA GLU A 58 10.58 9.76 -26.73
C GLU A 58 9.35 8.85 -26.68
N ALA A 59 9.55 7.54 -26.52
CA ALA A 59 8.45 6.61 -26.32
C ALA A 59 7.72 6.89 -25.00
N ILE A 60 8.46 7.12 -23.91
CA ILE A 60 7.90 7.50 -22.61
C ILE A 60 7.09 8.80 -22.76
N GLU A 61 7.64 9.83 -23.40
CA GLU A 61 6.92 11.09 -23.63
C GLU A 61 5.60 10.89 -24.38
N ALA A 62 5.61 10.07 -25.44
CA ALA A 62 4.42 9.76 -26.22
C ALA A 62 3.37 8.98 -25.40
N PHE A 63 3.78 7.98 -24.62
CA PHE A 63 2.89 7.22 -23.75
C PHE A 63 2.33 8.06 -22.59
N GLU A 64 3.14 8.91 -21.96
CA GLU A 64 2.67 9.87 -20.95
C GLU A 64 1.66 10.84 -21.56
N LYS A 65 1.89 11.28 -22.79
CA LYS A 65 0.94 12.12 -23.52
C LYS A 65 -0.38 11.38 -23.74
N ALA A 66 -0.35 10.12 -24.19
CA ALA A 66 -1.53 9.28 -24.35
C ALA A 66 -2.31 9.16 -23.02
N LYS A 67 -1.62 8.84 -21.92
CA LYS A 67 -2.20 8.76 -20.58
C LYS A 67 -2.85 10.08 -20.15
N SER A 68 -2.17 11.21 -20.38
CA SER A 68 -2.69 12.53 -19.99
C SER A 68 -3.96 12.93 -20.74
N LEU A 69 -4.10 12.49 -22.00
CA LEU A 69 -5.23 12.81 -22.88
C LEU A 69 -6.44 11.90 -22.65
N GLY A 70 -6.22 10.63 -22.29
CA GLY A 70 -7.31 9.66 -22.09
C GLY A 70 -8.12 9.85 -20.81
N GLY A 71 -7.63 10.65 -19.86
CA GLY A 71 -8.34 10.94 -18.61
C GLY A 71 -8.72 9.67 -17.83
N PRO A 72 -9.95 9.55 -17.27
CA PRO A 72 -10.37 8.38 -16.51
C PRO A 72 -10.58 7.09 -17.33
N GLN A 73 -10.50 7.15 -18.67
CA GLN A 73 -10.77 6.03 -19.58
C GLN A 73 -9.53 5.62 -20.40
N VAL A 74 -8.33 5.88 -19.90
CA VAL A 74 -7.09 5.41 -20.52
C VAL A 74 -7.12 3.88 -20.66
N SER A 75 -6.75 3.37 -21.83
CA SER A 75 -6.73 1.93 -22.09
C SER A 75 -5.65 1.24 -21.26
N ALA A 76 -5.90 -0.02 -20.90
CA ALA A 76 -4.94 -0.88 -20.20
C ALA A 76 -3.58 -0.96 -20.93
N GLU A 77 -3.61 -0.91 -22.26
CA GLU A 77 -2.44 -0.99 -23.12
C GLU A 77 -1.46 0.16 -22.86
N VAL A 78 -1.95 1.38 -22.67
CA VAL A 78 -1.11 2.56 -22.38
C VAL A 78 -0.33 2.35 -21.08
N TYR A 79 -0.98 1.82 -20.03
CA TYR A 79 -0.30 1.55 -18.77
C TYR A 79 0.76 0.46 -18.91
N TRP A 80 0.45 -0.61 -19.63
CA TRP A 80 1.39 -1.69 -19.87
C TRP A 80 2.61 -1.20 -20.64
N ASN A 81 2.39 -0.54 -21.78
CA ASN A 81 3.45 0.03 -22.62
C ASN A 81 4.32 1.04 -21.87
N LEU A 82 3.70 1.90 -21.07
CA LEU A 82 4.45 2.90 -20.28
C LEU A 82 5.29 2.25 -19.18
N VAL A 83 4.79 1.20 -18.51
CA VAL A 83 5.59 0.42 -17.55
C VAL A 83 6.78 -0.23 -18.23
N GLU A 84 6.58 -0.88 -19.38
CA GLU A 84 7.66 -1.50 -20.15
C GLU A 84 8.73 -0.46 -20.55
N ALA A 85 8.29 0.70 -21.06
CA ALA A 85 9.18 1.78 -21.42
C ALA A 85 9.96 2.34 -20.22
N TYR A 86 9.31 2.51 -19.06
CA TYR A 86 10.00 2.93 -17.84
C TYR A 86 11.01 1.89 -17.35
N LEU A 87 10.69 0.59 -17.40
CA LEU A 87 11.61 -0.46 -16.95
C LEU A 87 12.84 -0.54 -17.86
N ASP A 88 12.66 -0.42 -19.17
CA ASP A 88 13.76 -0.39 -20.14
C ASP A 88 14.57 0.90 -20.06
N GLY A 89 13.94 2.03 -19.73
CA GLY A 89 14.60 3.30 -19.46
C GLY A 89 15.34 3.35 -18.12
N GLY A 90 15.22 2.31 -17.27
CA GLY A 90 15.86 2.28 -15.96
C GLY A 90 15.15 3.14 -14.91
N TYR A 91 13.85 3.40 -15.07
CA TYR A 91 13.02 4.21 -14.18
C TYR A 91 11.98 3.35 -13.41
N PRO A 92 12.39 2.34 -12.61
CA PRO A 92 11.45 1.46 -11.92
C PRO A 92 10.54 2.20 -10.91
N GLY A 93 11.02 3.31 -10.34
CA GLY A 93 10.19 4.15 -9.46
C GLY A 93 8.98 4.77 -10.17
N MET A 94 9.12 5.11 -11.46
CA MET A 94 8.02 5.64 -12.28
C MET A 94 7.02 4.53 -12.64
N ALA A 95 7.50 3.32 -12.95
CA ALA A 95 6.64 2.16 -13.15
C ALA A 95 5.75 1.87 -11.93
N VAL A 96 6.32 1.89 -10.72
CA VAL A 96 5.57 1.65 -9.46
C VAL A 96 4.41 2.63 -9.27
N ARG A 97 4.52 3.88 -9.76
CA ARG A 97 3.43 4.87 -9.68
C ARG A 97 2.19 4.48 -10.47
N LEU A 98 2.32 3.57 -11.42
CA LEU A 98 1.21 3.09 -12.23
C LEU A 98 0.51 1.87 -11.62
N PHE A 99 1.15 1.18 -10.67
CA PHE A 99 0.69 -0.14 -10.23
C PHE A 99 -0.63 -0.14 -9.46
N ASP A 100 -0.90 0.89 -8.66
CA ASP A 100 -2.19 0.97 -7.95
C ASP A 100 -3.36 1.11 -8.94
N GLU A 101 -3.15 1.86 -10.02
CA GLU A 101 -4.13 1.98 -11.11
C GLU A 101 -4.23 0.70 -11.93
N MET A 102 -3.10 0.06 -12.24
CA MET A 102 -3.08 -1.24 -12.93
C MET A 102 -3.78 -2.35 -12.14
N GLU A 103 -3.65 -2.35 -10.81
CA GLU A 103 -4.37 -3.27 -9.93
C GLU A 103 -5.87 -2.95 -9.91
N ARG A 104 -6.24 -1.66 -9.85
CA ARG A 104 -7.64 -1.22 -9.91
C ARG A 104 -8.35 -1.68 -11.18
N ILE A 105 -7.68 -1.65 -12.34
CA ILE A 105 -8.22 -2.11 -13.62
C ILE A 105 -7.96 -3.61 -13.89
N GLY A 106 -7.28 -4.31 -12.97
CA GLY A 106 -7.10 -5.77 -13.02
C GLY A 106 -6.03 -6.28 -14.00
N ILE A 107 -5.05 -5.46 -14.37
CA ILE A 107 -3.97 -5.84 -15.32
C ILE A 107 -2.60 -6.02 -14.67
N LEU A 108 -2.44 -5.66 -13.40
CA LEU A 108 -1.18 -5.89 -12.69
C LEU A 108 -0.97 -7.39 -12.48
N ALA A 109 0.23 -7.88 -12.80
CA ALA A 109 0.61 -9.29 -12.65
C ALA A 109 1.88 -9.44 -11.80
N ALA A 110 2.04 -10.60 -11.16
CA ALA A 110 3.22 -10.94 -10.36
C ALA A 110 4.53 -10.86 -11.18
N ASP A 111 4.49 -11.22 -12.46
CA ASP A 111 5.65 -11.07 -13.37
C ASP A 111 6.11 -9.61 -13.49
N THR A 112 5.18 -8.67 -13.71
CA THR A 112 5.51 -7.24 -13.80
C THR A 112 6.20 -6.76 -12.52
N LEU A 113 5.75 -7.24 -11.35
CA LEU A 113 6.38 -6.95 -10.06
C LEU A 113 7.79 -7.54 -9.97
N ASN A 114 7.98 -8.80 -10.36
CA ASN A 114 9.29 -9.46 -10.35
C ASN A 114 10.29 -8.76 -11.27
N ARG A 115 9.86 -8.36 -12.48
CA ARG A 115 10.68 -7.60 -13.43
C ARG A 115 11.06 -6.22 -12.88
N THR A 116 10.13 -5.55 -12.20
CA THR A 116 10.39 -4.27 -11.53
C THR A 116 11.34 -4.44 -10.36
N ALA A 117 11.23 -5.53 -9.60
CA ALA A 117 12.18 -5.86 -8.54
C ALA A 117 13.60 -6.02 -9.09
N ASN A 118 13.76 -6.73 -10.20
CA ASN A 118 15.06 -6.88 -10.87
C ASN A 118 15.63 -5.54 -11.35
N ALA A 119 14.79 -4.65 -11.87
CA ALA A 119 15.21 -3.29 -12.24
C ALA A 119 15.71 -2.51 -11.00
N PHE A 120 15.03 -2.61 -9.87
CA PHE A 120 15.50 -2.02 -8.61
C PHE A 120 16.81 -2.65 -8.10
N LEU A 121 16.98 -3.97 -8.23
CA LEU A 121 18.23 -4.64 -7.84
C LEU A 121 19.42 -4.16 -8.69
N ARG A 122 19.23 -3.97 -10.00
CA ARG A 122 20.26 -3.39 -10.89
C ARG A 122 20.62 -1.96 -10.52
N ALA A 123 19.65 -1.20 -9.99
CA ALA A 123 19.85 0.15 -9.47
C ALA A 123 20.31 0.17 -7.99
N GLU A 124 20.71 -0.98 -7.43
CA GLU A 124 21.13 -1.15 -6.02
C GLU A 124 20.09 -0.67 -4.99
N ASN A 125 18.83 -0.59 -5.40
CA ASN A 125 17.72 -0.20 -4.53
C ASN A 125 17.07 -1.45 -3.91
N LEU A 126 17.71 -1.97 -2.86
CA LEU A 126 17.24 -3.16 -2.15
C LEU A 126 15.82 -2.99 -1.56
N GLY A 127 15.50 -1.82 -1.02
CA GLY A 127 14.19 -1.54 -0.44
C GLY A 127 13.06 -1.56 -1.48
N GLY A 128 13.28 -0.92 -2.63
CA GLY A 128 12.33 -0.95 -3.76
C GLY A 128 12.16 -2.36 -4.33
N ALA A 129 13.26 -3.11 -4.46
CA ALA A 129 13.20 -4.50 -4.90
C ALA A 129 12.37 -5.36 -3.94
N LEU A 130 12.67 -5.29 -2.63
CA LEU A 130 11.98 -6.04 -1.59
C LEU A 130 10.48 -5.76 -1.57
N GLU A 131 10.07 -4.50 -1.72
CA GLU A 131 8.65 -4.12 -1.77
C GLU A 131 7.92 -4.78 -2.95
N MET A 132 8.56 -4.83 -4.12
CA MET A 132 7.98 -5.48 -5.30
C MET A 132 7.85 -6.99 -5.12
N LEU A 133 8.84 -7.64 -4.49
CA LEU A 133 8.79 -9.08 -4.22
C LEU A 133 7.74 -9.44 -3.17
N LEU A 134 7.62 -8.64 -2.10
CA LEU A 134 6.58 -8.82 -1.09
C LEU A 134 5.19 -8.67 -1.71
N ARG A 135 4.99 -7.67 -2.59
CA ARG A 135 3.73 -7.50 -3.33
C ARG A 135 3.47 -8.64 -4.31
N SER A 136 4.51 -9.16 -4.96
CA SER A 136 4.42 -10.30 -5.86
C SER A 136 3.97 -11.57 -5.12
N LEU A 137 4.56 -11.85 -3.95
CA LEU A 137 4.13 -12.96 -3.08
C LEU A 137 2.71 -12.79 -2.55
N GLU A 138 2.30 -11.56 -2.20
CA GLU A 138 0.93 -11.28 -1.78
C GLU A 138 -0.08 -11.58 -2.91
N MET A 139 0.31 -11.40 -4.16
CA MET A 139 -0.54 -11.73 -5.33
C MET A 139 -0.47 -13.21 -5.71
N ALA A 140 0.72 -13.82 -5.62
CA ALA A 140 0.97 -15.21 -6.00
C ALA A 140 1.96 -15.85 -5.01
N GLY A 141 1.42 -16.51 -4.00
CA GLY A 141 2.19 -17.08 -2.88
C GLY A 141 2.96 -18.37 -3.20
N GLU A 142 2.74 -18.99 -4.36
CA GLU A 142 3.35 -20.27 -4.76
C GLU A 142 4.79 -20.12 -5.28
N GLN A 143 5.37 -18.92 -5.22
CA GLN A 143 6.69 -18.63 -5.78
C GLN A 143 7.82 -18.96 -4.78
N GLU A 144 8.13 -20.25 -4.63
CA GLU A 144 9.11 -20.76 -3.63
C GLU A 144 10.47 -20.05 -3.63
N ILE A 145 10.95 -19.58 -4.79
CA ILE A 145 12.26 -18.92 -4.94
C ILE A 145 12.29 -17.53 -4.29
N LEU A 146 11.13 -16.87 -4.13
CA LEU A 146 11.11 -15.49 -3.65
C LEU A 146 11.42 -15.38 -2.17
N GLU A 147 11.05 -16.36 -1.34
CA GLU A 147 11.31 -16.32 0.11
C GLU A 147 12.81 -16.29 0.43
N PRO A 148 13.66 -17.21 -0.08
CA PRO A 148 15.11 -17.11 0.10
C PRO A 148 15.70 -15.81 -0.44
N MET A 149 15.19 -15.32 -1.58
CA MET A 149 15.69 -14.08 -2.19
C MET A 149 15.37 -12.86 -1.33
N ILE A 150 14.14 -12.77 -0.79
CA ILE A 150 13.73 -11.75 0.17
C ILE A 150 14.63 -11.79 1.40
N GLU A 151 14.95 -12.98 1.91
CA GLU A 151 15.82 -13.13 3.09
C GLU A 151 17.23 -12.59 2.83
N VAL A 152 17.82 -12.92 1.68
CA VAL A 152 19.15 -12.42 1.28
C VAL A 152 19.16 -10.91 1.06
N ILE A 153 18.10 -10.35 0.48
CA ILE A 153 17.97 -8.90 0.32
C ILE A 153 17.86 -8.25 1.70
N ARG A 154 16.99 -8.78 2.57
CA ARG A 154 16.76 -8.29 3.92
C ARG A 154 18.05 -8.30 4.74
N SER A 155 18.83 -9.37 4.71
CA SER A 155 20.08 -9.49 5.47
C SER A 155 21.16 -8.48 5.07
N LYS A 156 21.06 -7.89 3.88
CA LYS A 156 21.99 -6.87 3.36
C LYS A 156 21.55 -5.44 3.65
N ARG A 157 20.35 -5.24 4.22
CA ARG A 157 19.84 -3.93 4.62
C ARG A 157 20.30 -3.53 6.02
N ALA A 158 20.03 -2.28 6.39
CA ALA A 158 20.32 -1.75 7.71
C ALA A 158 19.65 -2.59 8.82
N ARG A 159 20.38 -2.86 9.91
CA ARG A 159 19.84 -3.48 11.12
C ARG A 159 18.98 -2.45 11.85
N VAL A 160 17.72 -2.81 12.09
CA VAL A 160 16.75 -1.94 12.75
C VAL A 160 16.50 -2.43 14.17
N ALA A 161 16.46 -1.51 15.13
CA ALA A 161 15.92 -1.74 16.46
C ALA A 161 14.57 -1.03 16.59
N LEU A 162 13.51 -1.75 16.96
CA LEU A 162 12.22 -1.18 17.35
C LEU A 162 12.17 -1.09 18.87
N VAL A 163 12.01 0.12 19.41
CA VAL A 163 11.84 0.39 20.83
C VAL A 163 10.46 0.98 21.04
N ALA A 164 9.66 0.37 21.91
CA ALA A 164 8.32 0.86 22.24
C ALA A 164 8.06 0.75 23.73
N ALA A 165 7.29 1.67 24.30
CA ALA A 165 6.90 1.58 25.71
C ALA A 165 5.90 0.44 25.97
N ARG A 166 5.09 0.05 24.98
CA ARG A 166 3.99 -0.92 25.10
C ARG A 166 3.85 -1.77 23.84
N ASP A 167 3.38 -3.02 24.00
CA ASP A 167 3.09 -3.96 22.90
C ASP A 167 1.59 -3.98 22.54
N ASP A 168 1.08 -2.84 22.08
CA ASP A 168 -0.31 -2.71 21.63
C ASP A 168 -0.49 -3.10 20.15
N SER A 169 -1.73 -3.03 19.66
CA SER A 169 -2.08 -3.35 18.27
C SER A 169 -1.27 -2.57 17.23
N ARG A 170 -0.94 -1.31 17.52
CA ARG A 170 -0.17 -0.44 16.63
C ARG A 170 1.31 -0.80 16.63
N THR A 171 1.92 -0.98 17.82
CA THR A 171 3.31 -1.47 17.93
C THR A 171 3.48 -2.78 17.17
N ARG A 172 2.51 -3.70 17.28
CA ARG A 172 2.51 -4.97 16.52
C ARG A 172 2.40 -4.75 15.01
N ALA A 173 1.65 -3.77 14.54
CA ALA A 173 1.54 -3.44 13.12
C ALA A 173 2.85 -2.87 12.55
N VAL A 174 3.52 -1.97 13.28
CA VAL A 174 4.83 -1.42 12.93
C VAL A 174 5.90 -2.51 12.97
N ARG A 175 5.88 -3.38 13.99
CA ARG A 175 6.75 -4.55 14.08
C ARG A 175 6.63 -5.43 12.83
N ARG A 176 5.42 -5.83 12.43
CA ARG A 176 5.20 -6.64 11.21
C ARG A 176 5.71 -5.94 9.95
N PHE A 177 5.55 -4.62 9.86
CA PHE A 177 6.09 -3.84 8.74
C PHE A 177 7.62 -3.93 8.67
N LEU A 178 8.30 -3.71 9.80
CA LEU A 178 9.75 -3.72 9.92
C LEU A 178 10.34 -5.13 9.74
N GLU A 179 9.78 -6.16 10.39
CA GLU A 179 10.28 -7.54 10.32
C GLU A 179 10.28 -8.09 8.88
N ARG A 180 9.25 -7.75 8.09
CA ARG A 180 9.19 -8.17 6.68
C ARG A 180 10.25 -7.47 5.80
N ARG A 181 10.80 -6.34 6.26
CA ARG A 181 11.62 -5.44 5.42
C ARG A 181 13.07 -5.29 5.86
N PHE A 182 13.38 -5.59 7.11
CA PHE A 182 14.68 -5.36 7.74
C PHE A 182 15.05 -6.49 8.71
N PRO A 183 16.34 -6.71 8.97
CA PRO A 183 16.79 -7.43 10.16
C PRO A 183 16.35 -6.62 11.38
N LEU A 184 15.42 -7.17 12.18
CA LEU A 184 14.78 -6.43 13.28
C LEU A 184 15.13 -7.03 14.65
N GLN A 185 15.47 -6.14 15.59
CA GLN A 185 15.47 -6.41 17.03
C GLN A 185 14.35 -5.61 17.69
N VAL A 186 13.63 -6.19 18.66
CA VAL A 186 12.45 -5.57 19.28
C VAL A 186 12.65 -5.46 20.79
N TYR A 187 12.43 -4.27 21.31
CA TYR A 187 12.56 -3.93 22.72
C TYR A 187 11.26 -3.27 23.20
N ILE A 188 10.50 -3.99 24.03
CA ILE A 188 9.27 -3.46 24.64
C ILE A 188 9.55 -3.14 26.10
N GLY A 189 9.29 -1.89 26.50
CA GLY A 189 9.51 -1.42 27.88
C GLY A 189 10.98 -1.32 28.26
N ALA A 190 11.85 -1.01 27.29
CA ALA A 190 13.28 -0.82 27.52
C ALA A 190 13.55 0.23 28.60
N GLN A 191 14.55 -0.02 29.45
CA GLN A 191 14.98 0.93 30.46
C GLN A 191 16.05 1.88 29.90
N PRO A 192 16.18 3.11 30.44
CA PRO A 192 17.20 4.08 30.03
C PRO A 192 18.64 3.51 29.97
N GLU A 193 18.98 2.59 30.87
CA GLU A 193 20.31 1.98 30.96
C GLU A 193 20.63 1.06 29.78
N GLU A 194 19.61 0.51 29.11
CA GLU A 194 19.75 -0.38 27.96
C GLU A 194 19.97 0.40 26.65
N LEU A 195 19.59 1.68 26.60
CA LEU A 195 19.59 2.48 25.37
C LEU A 195 20.97 2.56 24.71
N SER A 196 22.04 2.72 25.48
CA SER A 196 23.39 2.83 24.91
C SER A 196 23.79 1.56 24.14
N ALA A 197 23.40 0.38 24.62
CA ALA A 197 23.65 -0.88 23.92
C ALA A 197 22.77 -1.00 22.67
N ILE A 198 21.48 -0.70 22.78
CA ILE A 198 20.52 -0.75 21.66
C ILE A 198 20.96 0.16 20.51
N LEU A 199 21.37 1.39 20.83
CA LEU A 199 21.83 2.37 19.84
C LEU A 199 23.18 1.96 19.22
N GLY A 200 24.03 1.23 19.93
CA GLY A 200 25.32 0.75 19.43
C GLY A 200 25.20 -0.46 18.50
N ASP A 201 24.21 -1.32 18.73
CA ASP A 201 24.00 -2.57 17.98
C ASP A 201 23.11 -2.41 16.73
N SER A 202 22.51 -1.24 16.54
CA SER A 202 21.60 -0.94 15.42
C SER A 202 22.17 0.10 14.46
N ASP A 203 21.78 0.01 13.19
CA ASP A 203 22.12 1.03 12.20
C ASP A 203 21.03 2.12 12.15
N ILE A 204 19.78 1.72 12.45
CA ILE A 204 18.60 2.58 12.62
C ILE A 204 17.83 2.14 13.87
N THR A 205 17.52 3.08 14.76
CA THR A 205 16.60 2.88 15.90
C THR A 205 15.27 3.57 15.64
N TRP A 206 14.18 2.82 15.71
CA TRP A 206 12.80 3.28 15.62
C TRP A 206 12.19 3.35 17.02
N LEU A 207 11.86 4.56 17.47
CA LEU A 207 11.13 4.81 18.72
C LEU A 207 9.63 4.93 18.40
N GLU A 208 8.84 3.96 18.84
CA GLU A 208 7.40 3.91 18.60
C GLU A 208 6.62 4.51 19.77
N GLY A 209 5.93 5.62 19.48
CA GLY A 209 5.15 6.40 20.43
C GLY A 209 5.99 7.36 21.29
N TRP A 210 5.31 8.32 21.90
CA TRP A 210 5.92 9.24 22.87
C TRP A 210 6.27 8.53 24.18
N SER A 211 7.49 8.76 24.67
CA SER A 211 7.95 8.31 26.00
C SER A 211 9.21 9.07 26.42
N ASP A 212 9.56 8.98 27.71
CA ASP A 212 10.80 9.56 28.25
C ASP A 212 12.07 9.03 27.55
N LEU A 213 11.99 7.84 26.94
CA LEU A 213 13.08 7.26 26.16
C LEU A 213 13.44 8.11 24.93
N VAL A 214 12.52 8.91 24.39
CA VAL A 214 12.81 9.84 23.28
C VAL A 214 13.79 10.92 23.75
N ALA A 215 13.49 11.55 24.90
CA ALA A 215 14.35 12.58 25.49
C ALA A 215 15.68 12.01 25.99
N GLU A 216 15.69 10.77 26.48
CA GLU A 216 16.92 10.07 26.88
C GLU A 216 17.78 9.72 25.67
N THR A 217 17.19 9.16 24.61
CA THR A 217 17.89 8.83 23.35
C THR A 217 18.56 10.07 22.76
N ALA A 218 17.88 11.21 22.78
CA ALA A 218 18.43 12.47 22.28
C ALA A 218 19.66 12.99 23.08
N ARG A 219 19.86 12.50 24.31
CA ARG A 219 21.02 12.82 25.17
C ARG A 219 22.20 11.85 24.99
N GLN A 220 21.98 10.71 24.34
CA GLN A 220 23.03 9.72 24.10
C GLN A 220 24.00 10.17 22.99
N PRO A 221 25.26 9.70 23.02
CA PRO A 221 26.17 9.87 21.90
C PRO A 221 25.58 9.28 20.61
N LYS A 222 25.72 9.99 19.50
CA LYS A 222 25.16 9.57 18.21
C LYS A 222 25.93 8.37 17.64
N SER A 223 25.33 7.18 17.71
CA SER A 223 25.89 5.93 17.14
C SER A 223 25.10 5.36 15.96
N CYS A 224 23.82 5.75 15.81
CA CYS A 224 22.93 5.25 14.77
C CYS A 224 21.94 6.35 14.31
N ARG A 225 21.18 6.08 13.23
CA ARG A 225 20.06 6.97 12.87
C ARG A 225 18.87 6.69 13.78
N VAL A 226 18.16 7.73 14.21
CA VAL A 226 17.02 7.64 15.14
C VAL A 226 15.78 8.20 14.46
N VAL A 227 14.74 7.39 14.42
CA VAL A 227 13.40 7.74 13.93
C VAL A 227 12.44 7.71 15.10
N VAL A 228 11.66 8.76 15.27
CA VAL A 228 10.56 8.79 16.25
C VAL A 228 9.25 8.74 15.49
N CYS A 229 8.36 7.81 15.83
CA CYS A 229 7.03 7.74 15.27
C CYS A 229 5.99 8.08 16.34
N LEU A 230 5.41 9.27 16.23
CA LEU A 230 4.39 9.78 17.15
C LEU A 230 3.00 9.32 16.69
N ARG A 231 2.20 8.85 17.64
CA ARG A 231 0.83 8.40 17.41
C ARG A 231 -0.13 9.59 17.35
N PRO A 232 -1.31 9.45 16.73
CA PRO A 232 -2.29 10.53 16.67
C PRO A 232 -2.62 11.09 18.06
N GLY A 233 -2.43 12.40 18.23
CA GLY A 233 -2.70 13.10 19.49
C GLY A 233 -1.56 13.08 20.52
N GLU A 234 -0.50 12.28 20.34
CA GLU A 234 0.64 12.29 21.26
C GLU A 234 1.45 13.59 21.20
N VAL A 235 1.32 14.35 20.11
CA VAL A 235 1.88 15.70 19.99
C VAL A 235 1.35 16.67 21.05
N GLU A 236 0.33 16.31 21.83
CA GLU A 236 -0.16 17.10 22.97
C GLU A 236 0.53 16.75 24.30
N GLU A 237 1.34 15.68 24.35
CA GLU A 237 2.02 15.26 25.57
C GLU A 237 3.12 16.27 25.99
N PRO A 238 3.30 16.51 27.29
CA PRO A 238 4.31 17.45 27.77
C PRO A 238 5.74 16.92 27.54
N GLY A 239 6.72 17.83 27.44
CA GLY A 239 8.15 17.49 27.45
C GLY A 239 8.83 17.52 26.08
N MET A 240 8.08 17.64 24.99
CA MET A 240 8.61 17.76 23.62
C MET A 240 9.53 18.98 23.43
N GLU A 241 9.29 20.05 24.18
CA GLU A 241 10.08 21.29 24.12
C GLU A 241 11.52 21.10 24.64
N THR A 242 11.73 20.07 25.48
CA THR A 242 13.02 19.81 26.14
C THR A 242 13.92 18.86 25.35
N VAL A 243 13.39 18.23 24.29
CA VAL A 243 14.13 17.25 23.50
C VAL A 243 15.16 17.96 22.60
N ALA A 244 16.38 17.41 22.57
CA ALA A 244 17.41 17.79 21.62
C ALA A 244 17.11 17.18 20.23
N TRP A 245 16.11 17.73 19.53
CA TRP A 245 15.63 17.22 18.24
C TRP A 245 16.71 17.11 17.16
N GLU A 246 17.83 17.83 17.27
CA GLU A 246 19.00 17.69 16.40
C GLU A 246 19.64 16.30 16.43
N ALA A 247 19.42 15.54 17.51
CA ALA A 247 19.87 14.16 17.64
C ALA A 247 18.93 13.15 16.95
N ILE A 248 17.73 13.58 16.53
CA ILE A 248 16.71 12.75 15.89
C ILE A 248 16.72 13.01 14.38
N ASP A 249 16.88 11.99 13.55
CA ASP A 249 17.04 12.16 12.10
C ASP A 249 15.70 12.35 11.37
N ALA A 250 14.64 11.76 11.91
CA ALA A 250 13.29 11.90 11.37
C ALA A 250 12.21 11.72 12.45
N VAL A 251 11.13 12.49 12.33
CA VAL A 251 9.91 12.35 13.11
C VAL A 251 8.74 12.08 12.18
N LEU A 252 8.09 10.94 12.40
CA LEU A 252 6.89 10.51 11.68
C LEU A 252 5.66 10.87 12.53
N LEU A 253 4.78 11.68 11.97
CA LEU A 253 3.61 12.23 12.66
C LEU A 253 2.36 11.53 12.14
N CYS A 254 1.92 10.48 12.82
CA CYS A 254 0.79 9.66 12.34
C CYS A 254 -0.58 10.34 12.47
N GLY A 255 -0.66 11.49 13.14
CA GLY A 255 -1.85 12.33 13.11
C GLY A 255 -1.97 13.22 11.87
N GLY A 256 -1.05 13.09 10.91
CA GLY A 256 -1.04 13.86 9.67
C GLY A 256 -0.58 15.30 9.85
N GLU A 257 -1.10 16.20 9.01
CA GLU A 257 -0.65 17.59 8.94
C GLU A 257 -1.08 18.41 10.17
N THR A 258 -2.17 18.03 10.83
CA THR A 258 -2.56 18.63 12.11
C THR A 258 -1.46 18.46 13.17
N ASP A 259 -0.97 17.24 13.38
CA ASP A 259 0.08 16.94 14.36
C ASP A 259 1.39 17.63 13.98
N ARG A 260 1.69 17.75 12.67
CA ARG A 260 2.83 18.54 12.19
C ARG A 260 2.72 20.00 12.61
N ARG A 261 1.59 20.65 12.33
CA ARG A 261 1.35 22.06 12.70
C ARG A 261 1.48 22.28 14.20
N ARG A 262 0.85 21.42 15.01
CA ARG A 262 0.90 21.49 16.47
C ARG A 262 2.32 21.33 17.02
N LEU A 263 3.10 20.41 16.45
CA LEU A 263 4.49 20.23 16.87
C LEU A 263 5.35 21.44 16.52
N MET A 264 5.13 22.06 15.35
CA MET A 264 5.82 23.30 14.95
C MET A 264 5.47 24.48 15.86
N ASP A 265 4.21 24.59 16.28
CA ASP A 265 3.77 25.66 17.18
C ASP A 265 4.35 25.50 18.60
N ARG A 266 4.60 24.25 19.04
CA ARG A 266 5.16 23.95 20.36
C ARG A 266 6.69 24.00 20.41
N VAL A 267 7.36 23.58 19.34
CA VAL A 267 8.83 23.43 19.30
C VAL A 267 9.43 24.38 18.27
N ASP A 268 9.95 25.50 18.77
CA ASP A 268 10.54 26.56 17.96
C ASP A 268 11.58 26.02 16.96
N GLY A 269 11.29 26.21 15.68
CA GLY A 269 12.21 25.89 14.58
C GLY A 269 12.51 24.40 14.42
N ILE A 270 11.64 23.50 14.89
CA ILE A 270 11.84 22.05 14.80
C ILE A 270 12.14 21.55 13.39
N GLU A 271 11.52 22.13 12.36
CA GLU A 271 11.77 21.75 10.97
C GLU A 271 13.20 21.99 10.51
N ARG A 272 13.96 22.87 11.17
CA ARG A 272 15.39 23.07 10.89
C ARG A 272 16.30 22.14 11.70
N ARG A 273 15.72 21.41 12.67
CA ARG A 273 16.43 20.57 13.64
C ARG A 273 16.29 19.09 13.29
N THR A 274 15.14 18.68 12.76
CA THR A 274 14.85 17.31 12.35
C THR A 274 13.89 17.28 11.17
N ARG A 275 13.84 16.16 10.44
CA ARG A 275 12.95 16.01 9.29
C ARG A 275 11.57 15.55 9.77
N LEU A 276 10.52 16.28 9.39
CA LEU A 276 9.14 15.95 9.75
C LEU A 276 8.39 15.34 8.57
N ALA A 277 7.84 14.14 8.74
CA ALA A 277 6.93 13.53 7.78
C ALA A 277 5.54 13.38 8.38
N ALA A 278 4.56 14.08 7.80
CA ALA A 278 3.15 13.87 8.12
C ALA A 278 2.68 12.57 7.47
N LEU A 279 2.20 11.63 8.28
CA LEU A 279 1.69 10.35 7.83
C LEU A 279 0.25 10.18 8.31
N ARG A 280 -0.57 9.48 7.54
CA ARG A 280 -1.86 8.99 8.03
C ARG A 280 -1.75 7.50 8.30
N GLU A 281 -2.29 7.07 9.43
CA GLU A 281 -2.41 5.64 9.70
C GLU A 281 -3.23 4.95 8.62
N GLY A 282 -2.77 3.77 8.21
CA GLY A 282 -3.42 2.97 7.18
C GLY A 282 -4.12 1.76 7.77
N VAL A 283 -5.23 1.37 7.15
CA VAL A 283 -6.06 0.22 7.53
C VAL A 283 -5.88 -0.90 6.51
N ASP A 284 -5.65 -2.13 6.96
CA ASP A 284 -5.61 -3.32 6.07
C ASP A 284 -7.01 -3.84 5.79
N VAL A 285 -7.68 -3.17 4.87
CA VAL A 285 -9.05 -3.50 4.44
C VAL A 285 -9.20 -4.93 3.92
N ARG A 286 -8.13 -5.59 3.48
CA ARG A 286 -8.15 -6.98 2.95
C ARG A 286 -8.39 -8.01 4.05
N THR A 287 -7.94 -7.71 5.26
CA THR A 287 -8.12 -8.56 6.44
C THR A 287 -9.49 -8.37 7.11
N LEU A 288 -10.24 -7.35 6.70
CA LEU A 288 -11.47 -6.92 7.34
C LEU A 288 -12.69 -7.27 6.48
N ALA A 289 -13.61 -8.03 7.06
CA ALA A 289 -14.87 -8.41 6.44
C ALA A 289 -15.86 -7.25 6.47
N CYS A 290 -16.16 -6.69 5.29
CA CYS A 290 -17.26 -5.76 5.14
C CYS A 290 -18.59 -6.53 5.16
N ARG A 291 -19.35 -6.39 6.23
CA ARG A 291 -20.65 -7.05 6.33
C ARG A 291 -21.74 -6.07 5.90
N GLN A 292 -22.61 -6.54 5.01
CA GLN A 292 -23.84 -5.81 4.73
C GLN A 292 -24.76 -5.93 5.94
N ARG A 293 -25.02 -4.80 6.59
CA ARG A 293 -25.80 -4.71 7.82
C ARG A 293 -26.91 -3.69 7.63
N ARG A 294 -28.04 -3.94 8.27
CA ARG A 294 -29.08 -2.94 8.47
C ARG A 294 -28.80 -2.18 9.75
N ARG A 295 -29.45 -1.03 9.92
CA ARG A 295 -29.49 -0.32 11.19
C ARG A 295 -29.90 -1.26 12.33
N GLY A 296 -29.19 -1.15 13.46
CA GLY A 296 -29.47 -1.90 14.68
C GLY A 296 -29.27 -1.04 15.92
N LYS A 297 -29.00 -1.67 17.07
CA LYS A 297 -28.99 -0.98 18.38
C LYS A 297 -27.75 -1.22 19.24
N ASN A 298 -26.76 -1.92 18.69
CA ASN A 298 -25.50 -2.19 19.38
C ASN A 298 -24.45 -1.17 18.95
N ILE A 299 -23.95 -0.42 19.93
CA ILE A 299 -22.98 0.64 19.81
C ILE A 299 -21.66 0.14 20.39
N ALA A 300 -20.58 0.35 19.67
CA ALA A 300 -19.22 0.05 20.09
C ALA A 300 -18.47 1.35 20.31
N ALA A 301 -17.55 1.35 21.27
CA ALA A 301 -16.50 2.36 21.38
C ALA A 301 -15.23 1.67 21.88
N VAL A 302 -14.07 2.07 21.37
CA VAL A 302 -12.79 1.39 21.62
C VAL A 302 -11.78 2.40 22.11
N GLY A 303 -11.30 2.18 23.34
CA GLY A 303 -10.30 3.00 24.01
C GLY A 303 -8.89 2.89 23.41
N PRO A 304 -7.89 3.54 24.02
CA PRO A 304 -7.69 3.65 25.46
C PRO A 304 -8.69 4.56 26.18
N TRP A 305 -8.94 4.29 27.47
CA TRP A 305 -9.86 5.08 28.30
C TRP A 305 -9.11 5.95 29.32
N ASP A 306 -9.06 7.24 29.02
CA ASP A 306 -8.58 8.34 29.86
C ASP A 306 -9.46 9.59 29.69
N ALA A 307 -9.06 10.69 30.32
CA ALA A 307 -9.77 11.96 30.20
C ALA A 307 -9.81 12.50 28.75
N ARG A 308 -8.82 12.18 27.89
CA ARG A 308 -8.77 12.63 26.48
C ARG A 308 -9.76 11.87 25.61
N SER A 309 -9.87 10.55 25.79
CA SER A 309 -10.91 9.72 25.15
C SER A 309 -12.34 10.11 25.59
N ASN A 310 -12.44 10.86 26.70
CA ASN A 310 -13.65 11.51 27.20
C ASN A 310 -14.87 10.57 27.31
N PRO A 311 -14.76 9.44 28.04
CA PRO A 311 -15.88 8.54 28.26
C PRO A 311 -17.02 9.20 29.05
N MET A 312 -16.75 10.33 29.73
CA MET A 312 -17.75 11.11 30.44
C MET A 312 -18.83 11.66 29.50
N LEU A 313 -18.43 12.26 28.37
CA LEU A 313 -19.37 12.71 27.34
C LEU A 313 -20.13 11.52 26.72
N LEU A 314 -19.46 10.40 26.51
CA LEU A 314 -20.08 9.19 25.97
C LEU A 314 -21.21 8.68 26.87
N LEU A 315 -21.02 8.71 28.18
CA LEU A 315 -22.09 8.35 29.13
C LEU A 315 -23.27 9.33 29.09
N GLN A 316 -23.04 10.63 28.92
CA GLN A 316 -24.13 11.61 28.76
C GLN A 316 -24.91 11.36 27.45
N CYS A 317 -24.20 11.06 26.37
CA CYS A 317 -24.79 10.70 25.08
C CYS A 317 -25.62 9.41 25.20
N MET A 318 -25.06 8.38 25.85
CA MET A 318 -25.73 7.11 26.06
C MET A 318 -26.95 7.22 26.98
N GLN A 319 -26.87 8.04 28.04
CA GLN A 319 -28.01 8.30 28.93
C GLN A 319 -29.17 8.95 28.18
N LYS A 320 -28.89 9.96 27.35
CA LYS A 320 -29.93 10.61 26.55
C LYS A 320 -30.54 9.64 25.54
N LEU A 321 -29.72 8.82 24.88
CA LEU A 321 -30.22 7.81 23.96
C LEU A 321 -31.06 6.75 24.68
N HIS A 322 -30.63 6.31 25.86
CA HIS A 322 -31.34 5.34 26.69
C HIS A 322 -32.72 5.87 27.14
N TYR A 323 -32.82 7.18 27.42
CA TYR A 323 -34.10 7.83 27.72
C TYR A 323 -35.06 7.82 26.51
N ILE A 324 -34.54 7.96 25.28
CA ILE A 324 -35.34 7.91 24.05
C ILE A 324 -35.73 6.47 23.71
N ASP A 325 -34.78 5.53 23.82
CA ASP A 325 -34.96 4.12 23.54
C ASP A 325 -34.01 3.28 24.41
N GLY A 326 -34.56 2.69 25.47
CA GLY A 326 -33.81 1.88 26.43
C GLY A 326 -33.27 0.54 25.91
N THR A 327 -33.54 0.20 24.64
CA THR A 327 -33.06 -1.05 24.02
C THR A 327 -31.68 -0.94 23.39
N TYR A 328 -31.13 0.28 23.27
CA TYR A 328 -29.75 0.47 22.83
C TYR A 328 -28.73 -0.09 23.85
N ARG A 329 -27.62 -0.62 23.34
CA ARG A 329 -26.53 -1.19 24.13
C ARG A 329 -25.21 -0.59 23.71
N LEU A 330 -24.37 -0.22 24.67
CA LEU A 330 -23.02 0.29 24.46
C LEU A 330 -22.01 -0.71 24.99
N THR A 331 -21.06 -1.12 24.15
CA THR A 331 -19.89 -1.91 24.53
C THR A 331 -18.65 -1.02 24.51
N LEU A 332 -18.02 -0.84 25.67
CA LEU A 332 -16.76 -0.13 25.86
C LEU A 332 -15.62 -1.15 25.90
N ALA A 333 -14.83 -1.24 24.83
CA ALA A 333 -13.66 -2.12 24.78
C ALA A 333 -12.36 -1.35 25.03
N GLY A 334 -11.34 -2.05 25.53
CA GLY A 334 -10.03 -1.48 25.85
C GLY A 334 -9.84 -1.14 27.33
N SER A 335 -8.59 -0.87 27.71
CA SER A 335 -8.20 -0.64 29.10
C SER A 335 -8.32 0.82 29.52
N PHE A 336 -8.64 1.03 30.81
CA PHE A 336 -8.48 2.33 31.46
C PHE A 336 -7.01 2.57 31.79
N THR A 337 -6.47 3.68 31.30
CA THR A 337 -5.09 4.12 31.61
C THR A 337 -5.07 5.07 32.82
N ASP A 338 -6.24 5.60 33.21
CA ASP A 338 -6.43 6.43 34.41
C ASP A 338 -7.44 5.78 35.37
N ALA A 339 -6.97 5.42 36.57
CA ALA A 339 -7.78 4.78 37.60
C ALA A 339 -8.87 5.70 38.20
N ALA A 340 -8.68 7.02 38.18
CA ALA A 340 -9.71 7.97 38.61
C ALA A 340 -10.84 8.03 37.59
N VAL A 341 -10.51 8.06 36.29
CA VAL A 341 -11.49 7.98 35.20
C VAL A 341 -12.26 6.67 35.25
N GLU A 342 -11.59 5.53 35.45
CA GLU A 342 -12.26 4.23 35.59
C GLU A 342 -13.30 4.24 36.71
N ARG A 343 -12.91 4.67 37.92
CA ARG A 343 -13.82 4.76 39.06
C ARG A 343 -15.01 5.68 38.77
N TYR A 344 -14.76 6.82 38.12
CA TYR A 344 -15.82 7.75 37.75
C TYR A 344 -16.81 7.10 36.77
N VAL A 345 -16.32 6.54 35.66
CA VAL A 345 -17.15 5.94 34.61
C VAL A 345 -18.00 4.81 35.18
N ARG A 346 -17.42 3.90 35.97
CA ARG A 346 -18.16 2.80 36.60
C ARG A 346 -19.23 3.30 37.57
N SER A 347 -18.92 4.29 38.41
CA SER A 347 -19.88 4.93 39.33
C SER A 347 -21.00 5.63 38.57
N MET A 348 -20.68 6.28 37.45
CA MET A 348 -21.65 7.04 36.67
C MET A 348 -22.59 6.14 35.87
N VAL A 349 -22.13 4.97 35.41
CA VAL A 349 -23.01 3.96 34.78
C VAL A 349 -24.14 3.55 35.75
N ASP A 350 -23.84 3.34 37.02
CA ASP A 350 -24.86 3.02 38.03
C ASP A 350 -25.80 4.20 38.31
N ARG A 351 -25.23 5.40 38.52
CA ARG A 351 -26.01 6.61 38.83
C ARG A 351 -26.92 7.09 37.70
N LEU A 352 -26.57 6.80 36.45
CA LEU A 352 -27.37 7.15 35.27
C LEU A 352 -28.34 6.05 34.85
N ASP A 353 -28.49 4.98 35.66
CA ASP A 353 -29.34 3.82 35.36
C ASP A 353 -28.94 3.12 34.04
N LEU A 354 -27.64 3.05 33.76
CA LEU A 354 -27.08 2.46 32.55
C LEU A 354 -26.48 1.06 32.77
N SER A 355 -26.58 0.49 33.97
CA SER A 355 -25.98 -0.81 34.33
C SER A 355 -26.45 -1.97 33.43
N GLY A 356 -27.69 -1.92 32.91
CA GLY A 356 -28.21 -2.89 31.94
C GLY A 356 -27.93 -2.55 30.47
N ALA A 357 -27.37 -1.37 30.20
CA ALA A 357 -27.16 -0.83 28.86
C ALA A 357 -25.69 -0.71 28.46
N VAL A 358 -24.77 -0.56 29.42
CA VAL A 358 -23.33 -0.40 29.19
C VAL A 358 -22.58 -1.66 29.63
N VAL A 359 -21.76 -2.19 28.72
CA VAL A 359 -20.92 -3.37 28.94
C VAL A 359 -19.47 -2.96 28.80
N PHE A 360 -18.63 -3.34 29.76
CA PHE A 360 -17.18 -3.18 29.68
C PHE A 360 -16.56 -4.48 29.13
N ASP A 361 -15.67 -4.33 28.17
CA ASP A 361 -15.01 -5.42 27.46
C ASP A 361 -13.49 -5.18 27.40
N ASN A 362 -12.74 -6.23 27.10
CA ASN A 362 -11.28 -6.18 27.03
C ASN A 362 -10.79 -5.54 25.72
N GLU A 363 -9.47 -5.53 25.52
CA GLU A 363 -8.88 -5.07 24.26
C GLU A 363 -9.36 -5.93 23.07
N VAL A 364 -9.66 -5.27 21.96
CA VAL A 364 -10.13 -5.94 20.74
C VAL A 364 -8.97 -6.64 20.04
N THR A 365 -9.00 -7.97 20.01
CA THR A 365 -7.98 -8.79 19.35
C THR A 365 -8.39 -9.22 17.95
N ASP A 366 -9.68 -9.50 17.74
CA ASP A 366 -10.27 -9.84 16.44
C ASP A 366 -11.46 -8.92 16.13
N TRP A 367 -11.19 -7.91 15.29
CA TRP A 367 -12.18 -6.94 14.85
C TRP A 367 -13.33 -7.56 14.05
N ASN A 368 -13.08 -8.61 13.27
CA ASN A 368 -14.12 -9.23 12.44
C ASN A 368 -15.19 -9.92 13.28
N THR A 369 -14.75 -10.62 14.32
CA THR A 369 -15.65 -11.31 15.26
C THR A 369 -16.28 -10.33 16.23
N TRP A 370 -15.49 -9.41 16.80
CA TRP A 370 -15.99 -8.47 17.81
C TRP A 370 -17.02 -7.47 17.25
N LEU A 371 -16.83 -7.00 16.02
CA LEU A 371 -17.79 -6.11 15.36
C LEU A 371 -18.98 -6.86 14.75
N ALA A 372 -19.06 -8.19 14.83
CA ALA A 372 -20.03 -9.01 14.11
C ALA A 372 -21.48 -8.56 14.27
N ASP A 373 -21.83 -8.13 15.48
CA ASP A 373 -23.15 -7.73 15.95
C ASP A 373 -23.27 -6.22 16.23
N LYS A 374 -22.21 -5.44 15.96
CA LYS A 374 -22.15 -3.99 16.22
C LYS A 374 -22.59 -3.18 15.00
N HIS A 375 -23.20 -2.02 15.23
CA HIS A 375 -23.81 -1.18 14.19
C HIS A 375 -23.21 0.22 14.16
N TYR A 376 -22.83 0.76 15.32
CA TYR A 376 -22.21 2.08 15.42
C TYR A 376 -20.85 1.95 16.09
N ILE A 377 -19.88 2.74 15.62
CA ILE A 377 -18.60 2.95 16.29
C ILE A 377 -18.54 4.41 16.72
N VAL A 378 -18.29 4.64 18.01
CA VAL A 378 -18.32 5.97 18.60
C VAL A 378 -16.94 6.37 19.08
N SER A 379 -16.56 7.60 18.78
CA SER A 379 -15.45 8.28 19.42
C SER A 379 -15.97 9.56 20.08
N THR A 380 -15.62 9.75 21.35
CA THR A 380 -15.85 10.99 22.09
C THR A 380 -14.56 11.74 22.40
N ALA A 381 -13.44 11.27 21.86
CA ALA A 381 -12.14 11.84 22.13
C ALA A 381 -12.11 13.34 21.80
N VAL A 382 -11.27 14.05 22.54
CA VAL A 382 -10.97 15.47 22.31
C VAL A 382 -9.87 15.68 21.27
N ASP A 383 -9.33 14.59 20.72
CA ASP A 383 -8.27 14.53 19.71
C ASP A 383 -8.44 13.30 18.80
N ALA A 384 -7.46 13.06 17.92
CA ALA A 384 -7.49 11.99 16.94
C ALA A 384 -7.09 10.59 17.46
N SER A 385 -6.81 10.43 18.76
CA SER A 385 -6.25 9.18 19.32
C SER A 385 -7.13 7.93 19.11
N MET A 386 -8.46 8.10 19.05
CA MET A 386 -9.40 6.99 18.82
C MET A 386 -9.72 6.74 17.34
N MET A 387 -9.25 7.59 16.42
CA MET A 387 -9.57 7.48 15.00
C MET A 387 -9.13 6.17 14.34
N PRO A 388 -7.97 5.56 14.68
CA PRO A 388 -7.58 4.26 14.10
C PRO A 388 -8.64 3.16 14.31
N GLY A 389 -9.25 3.10 15.51
CA GLY A 389 -10.33 2.17 15.82
C GLY A 389 -11.62 2.48 15.05
N VAL A 390 -11.94 3.77 14.90
CA VAL A 390 -13.08 4.24 14.08
C VAL A 390 -12.92 3.82 12.62
N LEU A 391 -11.77 4.09 12.01
CA LEU A 391 -11.47 3.75 10.62
C LEU A 391 -11.49 2.25 10.38
N THR A 392 -10.97 1.45 11.32
CA THR A 392 -11.02 -0.02 11.28
C THR A 392 -12.47 -0.53 11.27
N ALA A 393 -13.33 0.03 12.13
CA ALA A 393 -14.73 -0.35 12.17
C ALA A 393 -15.53 0.12 10.94
N MET A 394 -15.22 1.31 10.41
CA MET A 394 -15.78 1.80 9.13
C MET A 394 -15.46 0.85 7.98
N ALA A 395 -14.23 0.33 7.90
CA ALA A 395 -13.83 -0.67 6.90
C ALA A 395 -14.64 -1.99 7.01
N CYS A 396 -15.14 -2.31 8.21
CA CYS A 396 -16.03 -3.45 8.45
C CYS A 396 -17.52 -3.17 8.14
N GLY A 397 -17.86 -1.94 7.74
CA GLY A 397 -19.23 -1.52 7.44
C GLY A 397 -20.03 -0.99 8.65
N VAL A 398 -19.35 -0.54 9.70
CA VAL A 398 -19.95 0.04 10.91
C VAL A 398 -20.10 1.55 10.74
N LYS A 399 -21.26 2.11 11.08
CA LYS A 399 -21.50 3.57 10.95
C LYS A 399 -20.69 4.34 11.99
N PRO A 400 -19.85 5.30 11.59
CA PRO A 400 -19.11 6.13 12.53
C PRO A 400 -19.99 7.24 13.11
N VAL A 401 -19.78 7.56 14.38
CA VAL A 401 -20.36 8.72 15.08
C VAL A 401 -19.26 9.33 15.94
N VAL A 402 -18.68 10.43 15.47
CA VAL A 402 -17.42 10.97 16.02
C VAL A 402 -17.65 12.35 16.62
N HIS A 403 -17.14 12.61 17.82
CA HIS A 403 -17.23 13.94 18.39
C HIS A 403 -16.46 14.96 17.53
N ALA A 404 -17.01 16.16 17.36
CA ALA A 404 -16.42 17.25 16.58
C ALA A 404 -15.25 17.91 17.32
N PHE A 405 -14.22 17.12 17.64
CA PHE A 405 -12.98 17.62 18.22
C PHE A 405 -12.23 18.54 17.23
N PRO A 406 -11.29 19.38 17.69
CA PRO A 406 -10.53 20.26 16.81
C PRO A 406 -9.86 19.50 15.67
N ASP A 407 -10.11 19.92 14.43
CA ASP A 407 -9.57 19.31 13.19
C ASP A 407 -10.15 17.92 12.84
N ALA A 408 -11.28 17.50 13.43
CA ALA A 408 -11.94 16.23 13.10
C ALA A 408 -12.28 16.08 11.60
N GLU A 409 -12.54 17.19 10.90
CA GLU A 409 -12.83 17.22 9.47
C GLU A 409 -11.66 16.76 8.58
N GLU A 410 -10.43 16.78 9.11
CA GLU A 410 -9.27 16.20 8.43
C GLU A 410 -9.31 14.66 8.43
N TRP A 411 -10.08 14.06 9.33
CA TRP A 411 -10.18 12.61 9.50
C TRP A 411 -11.47 12.02 8.97
N ILE A 412 -12.57 12.75 9.10
CA ILE A 412 -13.88 12.23 8.79
C ILE A 412 -14.79 13.33 8.24
N ASP A 413 -15.70 12.94 7.35
CA ASP A 413 -16.73 13.85 6.82
C ASP A 413 -17.61 14.38 7.96
N SER A 414 -17.93 15.68 7.94
CA SER A 414 -18.76 16.34 8.95
C SER A 414 -20.17 15.76 9.05
N ALA A 415 -20.63 15.01 8.04
CA ALA A 415 -21.86 14.21 8.12
C ALA A 415 -21.84 13.14 9.23
N TYR A 416 -20.66 12.75 9.72
CA TYR A 416 -20.49 11.76 10.79
C TYR A 416 -20.07 12.36 12.13
N THR A 417 -19.99 13.70 12.22
CA THR A 417 -19.56 14.38 13.43
C THR A 417 -20.73 14.89 14.28
N PHE A 418 -20.50 15.06 15.60
CA PHE A 418 -21.48 15.65 16.52
C PHE A 418 -20.78 16.49 17.59
N GLY A 419 -21.40 17.60 18.02
CA GLY A 419 -20.88 18.44 19.11
C GLY A 419 -21.54 18.16 20.46
N ILE A 420 -22.81 17.74 20.48
CA ILE A 420 -23.58 17.53 21.71
C ILE A 420 -24.38 16.23 21.71
N ALA A 421 -24.82 15.78 22.89
CA ALA A 421 -25.58 14.55 23.07
C ALA A 421 -26.87 14.48 22.22
N GLU A 422 -27.49 15.62 21.90
CA GLU A 422 -28.67 15.65 21.02
C GLU A 422 -28.33 15.27 19.57
N GLU A 423 -27.23 15.80 19.05
CA GLU A 423 -26.75 15.49 17.71
C GLU A 423 -26.25 14.06 17.61
N PHE A 424 -25.59 13.56 18.66
CA PHE A 424 -25.26 12.15 18.79
C PHE A 424 -26.51 11.26 18.64
N CYS A 425 -27.57 11.56 19.41
CA CYS A 425 -28.81 10.79 19.33
C CYS A 425 -29.42 10.87 17.93
N ARG A 426 -29.42 12.06 17.30
CA ARG A 426 -29.89 12.23 15.92
C ARG A 426 -29.10 11.36 14.94
N ALA A 427 -27.77 11.34 15.02
CA ALA A 427 -26.91 10.55 14.15
C ALA A 427 -27.12 9.03 14.30
N VAL A 428 -27.35 8.56 15.54
CA VAL A 428 -27.66 7.15 15.82
C VAL A 428 -29.08 6.78 15.38
N LEU A 429 -30.05 7.68 15.57
CA LEU A 429 -31.46 7.42 15.24
C LEU A 429 -31.79 7.63 13.76
N ASP A 430 -30.92 8.28 13.01
CA ASP A 430 -31.02 8.52 11.57
C ASP A 430 -31.22 7.23 10.76
N GLU A 431 -32.04 7.30 9.71
CA GLU A 431 -32.40 6.15 8.89
C GLU A 431 -31.31 5.76 7.88
N ALA A 432 -30.41 6.70 7.51
CA ALA A 432 -29.36 6.42 6.55
C ALA A 432 -28.30 5.49 7.18
N TYR A 433 -28.12 4.32 6.55
CA TYR A 433 -27.15 3.32 6.99
C TYR A 433 -26.56 2.59 5.76
N GLU A 434 -25.32 2.92 5.40
CA GLU A 434 -24.69 2.54 4.13
C GLU A 434 -23.29 1.91 4.36
N PRO A 435 -23.21 0.61 4.71
CA PRO A 435 -21.94 -0.08 4.99
C PRO A 435 -20.87 0.09 3.90
N SER A 436 -21.30 -0.02 2.64
CA SER A 436 -20.40 0.10 1.48
C SER A 436 -19.78 1.50 1.36
N ARG A 437 -20.51 2.55 1.74
CA ARG A 437 -20.01 3.92 1.72
C ARG A 437 -18.95 4.15 2.79
N TYR A 438 -19.16 3.60 4.00
CA TYR A 438 -18.19 3.71 5.10
C TYR A 438 -16.88 3.03 4.74
N ARG A 439 -16.96 1.84 4.13
CA ARG A 439 -15.78 1.13 3.65
C ARG A 439 -15.07 1.85 2.52
N ALA A 440 -15.82 2.30 1.50
CA ALA A 440 -15.24 3.02 0.36
C ALA A 440 -14.48 4.27 0.80
N PHE A 441 -14.98 4.98 1.81
CA PHE A 441 -14.28 6.12 2.41
C PHE A 441 -12.88 5.74 2.94
N VAL A 442 -12.77 4.60 3.64
CA VAL A 442 -11.50 4.11 4.18
C VAL A 442 -10.57 3.62 3.05
N GLU A 443 -11.10 2.85 2.11
CA GLU A 443 -10.34 2.32 0.97
C GLU A 443 -9.74 3.42 0.08
N GLN A 444 -10.41 4.57 -0.02
CA GLN A 444 -9.94 5.70 -0.83
C GLN A 444 -8.90 6.57 -0.12
N ARG A 445 -8.91 6.62 1.23
CA ARG A 445 -8.16 7.64 1.99
C ARG A 445 -7.12 7.09 2.98
N TYR A 446 -7.30 5.86 3.48
CA TYR A 446 -6.53 5.30 4.59
C TYR A 446 -6.04 3.88 4.29
N THR A 447 -5.41 3.68 3.14
CA THR A 447 -4.88 2.36 2.78
C THR A 447 -3.59 2.05 3.54
N LEU A 448 -3.46 0.83 4.07
CA LEU A 448 -2.22 0.37 4.70
C LEU A 448 -1.00 0.52 3.78
N ARG A 449 -1.19 0.25 2.48
CA ARG A 449 -0.12 0.35 1.49
C ARG A 449 0.44 1.76 1.37
N SER A 450 -0.40 2.79 1.39
CA SER A 450 0.06 4.18 1.33
C SER A 450 0.92 4.54 2.54
N ALA A 451 0.48 4.13 3.74
CA ALA A 451 1.25 4.34 4.97
C ALA A 451 2.61 3.62 4.92
N TYR A 452 2.64 2.36 4.49
CA TYR A 452 3.86 1.57 4.36
C TYR A 452 4.83 2.13 3.33
N ARG A 453 4.33 2.61 2.19
CA ARG A 453 5.14 3.28 1.18
C ARG A 453 5.83 4.50 1.77
N ALA A 454 5.09 5.36 2.46
CA ALA A 454 5.64 6.57 3.07
C ALA A 454 6.68 6.25 4.15
N MET A 455 6.43 5.25 5.01
CA MET A 455 7.42 4.77 5.99
C MET A 455 8.68 4.23 5.31
N ASN A 456 8.53 3.42 4.24
CA ASN A 456 9.66 2.86 3.50
C ASN A 456 10.49 3.95 2.82
N ASP A 457 9.86 4.99 2.28
CA ASP A 457 10.55 6.11 1.65
C ASP A 457 11.41 6.91 2.64
N VAL A 458 10.98 7.01 3.91
CA VAL A 458 11.79 7.62 4.97
C VAL A 458 12.99 6.74 5.31
N LEU A 459 12.75 5.45 5.56
CA LEU A 459 13.82 4.50 5.89
C LEU A 459 14.85 4.37 4.75
N TYR A 460 14.40 4.33 3.51
CA TYR A 460 15.26 4.27 2.33
C TYR A 460 16.22 5.47 2.24
N ARG A 461 15.74 6.67 2.56
CA ARG A 461 16.60 7.86 2.60
C ARG A 461 17.62 7.77 3.73
N LEU A 462 17.19 7.33 4.91
CA LEU A 462 18.07 7.17 6.07
C LEU A 462 19.15 6.10 5.87
N GLU A 463 18.89 5.05 5.09
CA GLU A 463 19.91 4.06 4.70
C GLU A 463 21.06 4.69 3.89
N LYS A 464 20.78 5.76 3.12
CA LYS A 464 21.79 6.46 2.29
C LYS A 464 22.48 7.61 3.01
N ASP A 465 21.82 8.19 4.01
CA ASP A 465 22.37 9.31 4.76
C ASP A 465 23.54 8.86 5.65
N PRO A 466 24.69 9.55 5.67
CA PRO A 466 25.73 9.28 6.65
C PRO A 466 25.24 9.59 8.08
N ILE A 467 25.77 8.87 9.08
CA ILE A 467 25.53 9.21 10.49
C ILE A 467 26.25 10.54 10.77
N ARG A 468 25.50 11.60 11.05
CA ARG A 468 26.05 12.94 11.32
C ARG A 468 25.97 13.27 12.80
N ALA A 469 26.98 13.98 13.30
CA ALA A 469 26.89 14.55 14.65
C ALA A 469 25.81 15.65 14.70
N PRO A 470 25.10 15.84 15.82
CA PRO A 470 23.99 16.82 15.93
C PRO A 470 24.36 18.27 15.58
N GLN A 471 25.64 18.62 15.53
CA GLN A 471 26.13 19.96 15.21
C GLN A 471 26.40 20.18 13.71
N GLU A 472 26.57 19.11 12.93
CA GLU A 472 26.90 19.16 11.48
C GLU A 472 25.67 19.30 10.57
N SER A 473 24.45 19.09 11.09
CA SER A 473 23.19 19.21 10.35
C SER A 473 22.80 20.66 10.00
N ARG A 474 23.63 21.65 10.36
CA ARG A 474 23.22 23.05 10.53
C ARG A 474 23.35 23.97 9.33
N THR A 475 23.97 23.59 8.19
CA THR A 475 24.34 24.60 7.17
C THR A 475 24.37 24.18 5.70
N GLU A 476 23.94 22.97 5.31
CA GLU A 476 24.00 22.61 3.86
C GLU A 476 22.74 23.04 3.07
N PRO A 477 22.91 23.56 1.84
CA PRO A 477 21.85 23.63 0.85
C PRO A 477 21.53 22.22 0.35
N GLY A 478 20.81 21.47 1.18
CA GLY A 478 20.50 20.05 0.97
C GLY A 478 19.60 19.44 2.06
N PHE A 479 19.26 20.20 3.10
CA PHE A 479 18.16 19.86 4.00
C PHE A 479 16.84 20.02 3.25
N THR A 480 16.42 19.00 2.50
CA THR A 480 15.09 18.95 1.92
C THR A 480 14.13 18.48 3.02
N PRO A 481 13.15 19.30 3.43
CA PRO A 481 12.10 18.87 4.32
C PRO A 481 11.41 17.64 3.74
N LEU A 482 10.97 16.71 4.60
CA LEU A 482 10.02 15.66 4.24
C LEU A 482 8.62 16.28 4.04
N THR A 483 8.50 17.32 3.20
CA THR A 483 7.21 17.94 2.85
C THR A 483 6.60 17.29 1.61
N ASP A 484 5.28 17.25 1.62
CA ASP A 484 4.44 16.90 0.48
C ASP A 484 4.64 17.91 -0.66
N ASP A 485 5.61 17.64 -1.51
CA ASP A 485 5.50 17.79 -2.96
C ASP A 485 6.59 16.94 -3.60
N TRP A 486 6.17 15.81 -4.14
CA TRP A 486 7.03 14.89 -4.86
C TRP A 486 7.33 15.49 -6.24
N THR A 487 8.27 16.42 -6.31
CA THR A 487 8.95 16.78 -7.57
C THR A 487 10.22 15.94 -7.70
N PRO A 488 10.50 15.34 -8.86
CA PRO A 488 11.75 14.63 -9.09
C PRO A 488 12.93 15.56 -8.78
N VAL A 489 13.94 15.01 -8.10
CA VAL A 489 15.28 15.58 -8.14
C VAL A 489 15.74 15.45 -9.59
N GLU A 490 15.61 16.52 -10.37
CA GLU A 490 16.41 16.68 -11.57
C GLU A 490 17.85 16.76 -11.09
N GLU A 491 18.62 15.69 -11.33
CA GLU A 491 20.07 15.82 -11.35
C GLU A 491 20.41 16.90 -12.36
N SER A 492 21.03 17.97 -11.86
CA SER A 492 21.49 19.09 -12.66
C SER A 492 22.51 18.61 -13.69
N SER A 493 22.06 18.33 -14.91
CA SER A 493 22.92 18.38 -16.09
C SER A 493 22.81 19.78 -16.68
N SER A 494 23.90 20.52 -16.54
CA SER A 494 24.16 21.81 -17.17
C SER A 494 23.84 21.87 -18.67
N ASP A 495 23.33 23.03 -19.07
CA ASP A 495 23.36 23.60 -20.42
C ASP A 495 22.70 22.82 -21.57
N VAL A 496 21.42 23.12 -21.86
CA VAL A 496 20.96 23.54 -23.21
C VAL A 496 19.70 24.41 -23.07
N SER A 497 19.77 25.68 -23.47
CA SER A 497 18.59 26.54 -23.68
C SER A 497 17.85 26.16 -24.97
N PRO A 498 16.52 26.36 -25.03
CA PRO A 498 15.97 27.08 -26.17
C PRO A 498 14.96 28.16 -25.76
N THR A 499 15.32 29.39 -26.10
CA THR A 499 14.45 30.54 -26.32
C THR A 499 13.35 30.26 -27.35
N ILE A 500 12.11 30.69 -27.07
CA ILE A 500 11.33 31.69 -27.84
C ILE A 500 9.92 31.86 -27.19
N PRO A 501 9.32 33.07 -27.25
CA PRO A 501 8.44 33.59 -26.19
C PRO A 501 6.93 33.53 -26.50
N ALA A 502 6.12 33.48 -25.44
CA ALA A 502 4.67 33.68 -25.51
C ALA A 502 4.30 35.17 -25.65
N PRO A 503 3.28 35.53 -26.46
CA PRO A 503 2.79 36.91 -26.50
C PRO A 503 1.76 37.16 -25.40
N ARG A 504 1.96 38.27 -24.67
CA ARG A 504 0.93 38.92 -23.84
C ARG A 504 0.13 39.89 -24.69
N VAL A 505 -1.20 39.91 -24.57
CA VAL A 505 -2.00 41.15 -24.52
C VAL A 505 -3.21 40.97 -23.60
N SER A 506 -3.40 41.98 -22.76
CA SER A 506 -4.40 42.31 -21.75
C SER A 506 -5.79 42.70 -22.27
N GLY A 507 -6.84 42.61 -21.42
CA GLY A 507 -7.97 43.55 -21.48
C GLY A 507 -9.36 43.08 -20.99
N SER A 508 -9.65 43.38 -19.71
CA SER A 508 -10.91 43.92 -19.13
C SER A 508 -12.31 43.26 -19.28
N SER A 509 -12.92 43.08 -18.09
CA SER A 509 -14.27 43.46 -17.63
C SER A 509 -15.53 42.64 -17.98
N GLU A 510 -16.06 42.02 -16.91
CA GLU A 510 -17.42 42.09 -16.34
C GLU A 510 -18.70 41.64 -17.09
N THR A 511 -19.57 41.10 -16.23
CA THR A 511 -21.03 40.94 -16.27
C THR A 511 -21.59 39.63 -16.82
N GLY A 512 -22.34 38.94 -15.95
CA GLY A 512 -22.97 37.66 -16.21
C GLY A 512 -24.31 37.75 -16.91
N ARG A 513 -24.84 36.57 -17.24
CA ARG A 513 -26.27 36.30 -17.33
C ARG A 513 -26.53 34.80 -17.37
N ALA A 514 -27.30 34.34 -16.41
CA ALA A 514 -28.02 33.08 -16.43
C ALA A 514 -29.06 33.08 -17.57
N ILE A 515 -29.27 31.92 -18.19
CA ILE A 515 -30.44 31.63 -19.04
C ILE A 515 -30.92 30.19 -18.72
N PRO A 516 -32.25 29.95 -18.69
CA PRO A 516 -32.88 29.01 -17.77
C PRO A 516 -33.30 27.67 -18.38
N ILE A 517 -33.64 26.75 -17.48
CA ILE A 517 -34.33 25.47 -17.67
C ILE A 517 -35.84 25.73 -17.82
N THR A 518 -36.56 24.89 -18.59
CA THR A 518 -37.91 24.27 -18.34
C THR A 518 -38.64 23.92 -19.69
N PRO A 519 -39.76 23.15 -19.73
CA PRO A 519 -39.92 21.73 -19.34
C PRO A 519 -40.88 20.88 -20.26
N ILE A 520 -40.82 19.54 -20.11
CA ILE A 520 -41.88 18.48 -20.11
C ILE A 520 -42.93 18.34 -21.27
N SER A 521 -43.17 17.06 -21.66
CA SER A 521 -44.47 16.35 -21.90
C SER A 521 -44.48 15.59 -23.24
N SER A 522 -45.12 14.43 -23.47
CA SER A 522 -45.62 13.27 -22.70
C SER A 522 -46.13 12.26 -23.76
N ASP A 523 -46.27 11.00 -23.36
CA ASP A 523 -47.20 9.99 -23.91
C ASP A 523 -46.88 9.29 -25.25
N GLY A 524 -46.31 8.09 -25.12
CA GLY A 524 -46.50 6.99 -26.06
C GLY A 524 -47.33 5.87 -25.39
N GLY A 525 -48.50 5.58 -25.94
CA GLY A 525 -49.37 4.44 -25.65
C GLY A 525 -49.81 3.72 -26.95
N PRO A 526 -50.44 2.52 -26.89
CA PRO A 526 -49.94 1.30 -27.57
C PRO A 526 -50.69 0.80 -28.84
N VAL A 527 -49.95 0.08 -29.72
CA VAL A 527 -50.21 -1.21 -30.49
C VAL A 527 -51.58 -1.40 -31.20
N PRO A 528 -51.76 -1.91 -32.48
CA PRO A 528 -51.33 -3.25 -32.97
C PRO A 528 -51.05 -3.54 -34.50
N ILE A 529 -50.20 -4.57 -34.70
CA ILE A 529 -50.19 -5.77 -35.61
C ILE A 529 -50.92 -5.82 -36.98
N ALA A 530 -50.19 -6.26 -38.03
CA ALA A 530 -50.48 -7.30 -39.07
C ALA A 530 -49.76 -6.98 -40.42
N ASP A 531 -49.28 -7.87 -41.31
CA ASP A 531 -48.87 -9.29 -41.33
C ASP A 531 -48.24 -9.59 -42.72
N GLY A 532 -47.39 -10.62 -42.84
CA GLY A 532 -46.99 -11.32 -44.10
C GLY A 532 -45.71 -10.82 -44.83
N GLY A 533 -44.74 -11.62 -45.28
CA GLY A 533 -44.50 -13.08 -45.24
C GLY A 533 -43.62 -13.51 -46.45
N SER A 534 -42.48 -14.17 -46.21
CA SER A 534 -41.86 -15.26 -47.04
C SER A 534 -40.35 -15.45 -46.72
N GLY A 535 -39.97 -16.60 -46.12
CA GLY A 535 -38.56 -17.06 -45.96
C GLY A 535 -38.08 -17.92 -47.15
N PRO A 536 -37.08 -18.84 -47.02
CA PRO A 536 -36.21 -19.15 -45.87
C PRO A 536 -34.71 -19.48 -46.22
N ARG A 537 -33.82 -19.56 -45.20
CA ARG A 537 -32.96 -20.73 -44.85
C ARG A 537 -31.83 -20.41 -43.84
N ASP A 538 -31.92 -21.07 -42.68
CA ASP A 538 -30.92 -21.72 -41.80
C ASP A 538 -29.60 -21.01 -41.42
N MET A 539 -29.11 -21.01 -40.17
CA MET A 539 -29.35 -21.92 -39.04
C MET A 539 -28.95 -21.26 -37.69
N THR A 540 -29.91 -21.23 -36.76
CA THR A 540 -29.82 -21.42 -35.29
C THR A 540 -28.67 -20.80 -34.47
N CYS A 541 -29.02 -19.76 -33.71
CA CYS A 541 -28.54 -19.52 -32.36
C CYS A 541 -29.69 -19.68 -31.35
N VAL A 542 -29.30 -19.90 -30.08
CA VAL A 542 -29.93 -19.53 -28.80
C VAL A 542 -30.59 -20.65 -27.98
N GLY A 543 -29.94 -20.93 -26.84
CA GLY A 543 -30.57 -20.82 -25.51
C GLY A 543 -29.91 -19.65 -24.72
N PRO A 544 -30.58 -18.98 -23.75
CA PRO A 544 -30.25 -17.62 -23.27
C PRO A 544 -29.67 -17.59 -21.81
N PRO A 545 -29.54 -16.44 -21.10
CA PRO A 545 -28.43 -15.47 -21.15
C PRO A 545 -27.74 -15.22 -19.78
N ALA A 546 -26.60 -14.52 -19.79
CA ALA A 546 -26.06 -13.77 -18.64
C ALA A 546 -25.84 -12.30 -19.09
N PRO A 547 -26.01 -11.30 -18.20
CA PRO A 547 -26.32 -9.93 -18.60
C PRO A 547 -25.10 -9.14 -19.10
N ASP A 548 -25.39 -8.28 -20.09
CA ASP A 548 -24.47 -7.40 -20.80
C ASP A 548 -23.75 -6.38 -19.91
N GLY A 549 -22.52 -6.02 -20.31
CA GLY A 549 -22.00 -4.73 -19.89
C GLY A 549 -20.56 -4.30 -20.17
N VAL A 550 -19.63 -5.07 -20.75
CA VAL A 550 -18.42 -4.55 -21.43
C VAL A 550 -17.90 -5.62 -22.41
N GLN A 551 -18.01 -5.41 -23.72
CA GLN A 551 -17.26 -6.22 -24.69
C GLN A 551 -15.80 -5.77 -24.68
N ALA A 552 -14.93 -6.63 -24.17
CA ALA A 552 -13.49 -6.49 -24.35
C ALA A 552 -13.17 -6.57 -25.86
N ALA A 553 -12.51 -5.55 -26.39
CA ALA A 553 -11.93 -5.59 -27.72
C ALA A 553 -10.93 -6.75 -27.79
N ALA A 554 -10.97 -7.51 -28.89
CA ALA A 554 -9.98 -8.56 -29.14
C ALA A 554 -8.57 -7.91 -29.18
N PRO A 555 -7.57 -8.51 -28.52
CA PRO A 555 -6.22 -7.95 -28.51
C PRO A 555 -5.65 -7.91 -29.93
N SER A 556 -4.96 -6.82 -30.25
CA SER A 556 -4.14 -6.68 -31.47
C SER A 556 -3.17 -7.85 -31.62
N SER A 557 -2.88 -8.25 -32.86
CA SER A 557 -1.98 -9.34 -33.26
C SER A 557 -0.57 -9.24 -32.66
N TYR A 558 -0.19 -8.06 -32.16
CA TYR A 558 1.06 -7.79 -31.45
C TYR A 558 1.13 -8.34 -30.02
N ALA A 559 -0.02 -8.55 -29.35
CA ALA A 559 -0.08 -9.05 -27.98
C ALA A 559 0.08 -10.58 -27.86
N GLN A 560 0.07 -11.32 -28.97
CA GLN A 560 0.13 -12.79 -28.98
C GLN A 560 1.50 -13.39 -29.29
N MET A 561 2.47 -12.62 -29.81
CA MET A 561 3.78 -13.16 -30.20
C MET A 561 4.81 -13.32 -29.06
N GLY A 562 4.45 -13.04 -27.81
CA GLY A 562 5.38 -13.02 -26.67
C GLY A 562 5.34 -14.21 -25.71
N ARG A 563 4.26 -15.00 -25.64
CA ARG A 563 4.03 -15.83 -24.43
C ARG A 563 5.00 -17.00 -24.25
N ASP A 564 5.41 -17.69 -25.30
CA ASP A 564 6.26 -18.89 -25.15
C ASP A 564 7.77 -18.56 -25.13
N ARG A 565 8.19 -17.47 -25.79
CA ARG A 565 9.59 -17.01 -25.78
C ARG A 565 9.95 -16.20 -24.54
N VAL A 566 8.97 -15.57 -23.88
CA VAL A 566 9.18 -14.79 -22.66
C VAL A 566 9.43 -15.71 -21.46
N VAL A 567 8.71 -16.82 -21.31
CA VAL A 567 8.93 -17.78 -20.21
C VAL A 567 10.33 -18.39 -20.26
N GLU A 568 10.84 -18.73 -21.45
CA GLU A 568 12.17 -19.30 -21.63
C GLU A 568 13.29 -18.26 -21.40
N ARG A 569 13.02 -16.99 -21.74
CA ARG A 569 13.91 -15.85 -21.48
C ARG A 569 13.93 -15.46 -20.00
N MET A 570 12.79 -15.57 -19.31
CA MET A 570 12.63 -15.33 -17.88
C MET A 570 13.34 -16.40 -17.05
N ALA A 571 13.24 -17.68 -17.42
CA ALA A 571 13.97 -18.76 -16.77
C ALA A 571 15.49 -18.55 -16.90
N ARG A 572 15.98 -18.08 -18.07
CA ARG A 572 17.39 -17.73 -18.27
C ARG A 572 17.82 -16.51 -17.46
N GLN A 573 17.02 -15.44 -17.44
CA GLN A 573 17.35 -14.22 -16.70
C GLN A 573 17.30 -14.42 -15.18
N ALA A 574 16.38 -15.24 -14.67
CA ALA A 574 16.36 -15.64 -13.27
C ALA A 574 17.63 -16.44 -12.92
N LEU A 575 18.02 -17.39 -13.77
CA LEU A 575 19.25 -18.18 -13.58
C LEU A 575 20.52 -17.30 -13.65
N GLU A 576 20.56 -16.29 -14.51
CA GLU A 576 21.64 -15.32 -14.60
C GLU A 576 21.70 -14.39 -13.38
N ALA A 577 20.56 -13.97 -12.84
CA ALA A 577 20.47 -13.17 -11.61
C ALA A 577 20.91 -13.99 -10.38
N THR A 578 20.53 -15.26 -10.29
CA THR A 578 21.00 -16.18 -9.24
C THR A 578 22.52 -16.38 -9.34
N ARG A 579 23.05 -16.55 -10.55
CA ARG A 579 24.51 -16.66 -10.77
C ARG A 579 25.27 -15.36 -10.44
N ALA A 580 24.68 -14.19 -10.72
CA ALA A 580 25.26 -12.90 -10.35
C ALA A 580 25.28 -12.73 -8.82
N LEU A 581 24.22 -13.11 -8.12
CA LEU A 581 24.15 -13.12 -6.65
C LEU A 581 25.14 -14.12 -6.03
N GLU A 582 25.30 -15.32 -6.61
CA GLU A 582 26.31 -16.30 -6.20
C GLU A 582 27.74 -15.81 -6.47
N ALA A 583 27.98 -15.11 -7.59
CA ALA A 583 29.28 -14.51 -7.90
C ALA A 583 29.62 -13.36 -6.93
N MET A 584 28.64 -12.55 -6.54
CA MET A 584 28.79 -11.54 -5.50
C MET A 584 29.04 -12.19 -4.11
N ALA A 585 28.42 -13.34 -3.83
CA ALA A 585 28.67 -14.11 -2.61
C ALA A 585 30.07 -14.73 -2.56
N ARG A 586 30.64 -15.15 -3.70
CA ARG A 586 32.03 -15.65 -3.78
C ARG A 586 33.06 -14.52 -3.67
N ASN A 587 32.80 -13.36 -4.28
CA ASN A 587 33.70 -12.20 -4.21
C ASN A 587 33.68 -11.50 -2.82
N GLY A 588 32.65 -11.74 -2.00
CA GLY A 588 32.58 -11.27 -0.61
C GLY A 588 33.45 -12.05 0.39
N VAL A 589 34.10 -13.15 -0.02
CA VAL A 589 34.94 -13.99 0.84
C VAL A 589 36.43 -13.65 0.74
N GLU A 590 36.87 -12.83 -0.22
CA GLU A 590 38.29 -12.44 -0.37
C GLU A 590 38.66 -11.10 0.32
N GLY A 591 37.76 -10.56 1.12
CA GLY A 591 37.89 -9.22 1.71
C GLY A 591 38.17 -9.16 3.20
N GLN A 592 38.75 -10.17 3.86
CA GLN A 592 39.24 -10.04 5.25
C GLN A 592 40.13 -11.23 5.68
N ALA A 593 41.43 -11.14 5.43
CA ALA A 593 42.43 -11.91 6.17
C ALA A 593 43.80 -11.22 6.11
N THR A 594 44.08 -10.33 7.07
CA THR A 594 45.45 -9.93 7.42
C THR A 594 45.76 -10.43 8.83
N SER A 595 46.54 -11.50 8.95
CA SER A 595 47.92 -11.42 9.46
C SER A 595 48.50 -12.81 9.75
N VAL A 596 49.83 -12.86 9.62
CA VAL A 596 50.77 -13.93 10.02
C VAL A 596 51.04 -15.00 8.96
N ALA A 597 52.14 -14.77 8.21
CA ALA A 597 52.89 -15.82 7.50
C ALA A 597 53.70 -16.66 8.51
N PRO A 598 54.07 -17.91 8.15
CA PRO A 598 55.41 -18.07 7.55
C PRO A 598 55.53 -19.12 6.41
N ALA A 599 56.31 -18.72 5.39
CA ALA A 599 57.35 -19.43 4.62
C ALA A 599 57.12 -20.82 3.93
N PRO A 600 57.90 -21.13 2.86
CA PRO A 600 57.35 -21.66 1.60
C PRO A 600 57.72 -23.12 1.30
N ILE A 601 56.95 -23.77 0.42
CA ILE A 601 57.39 -24.92 -0.37
C ILE A 601 56.94 -24.73 -1.82
N SER A 602 57.89 -24.93 -2.75
CA SER A 602 57.83 -24.65 -4.20
C SER A 602 57.29 -25.87 -5.00
N PRO A 603 57.19 -25.84 -6.36
CA PRO A 603 55.95 -26.13 -7.08
C PRO A 603 56.07 -27.39 -7.95
N THR A 604 54.97 -27.88 -8.51
CA THR A 604 54.98 -28.80 -9.66
C THR A 604 53.63 -28.66 -10.35
N GLU A 605 53.61 -27.99 -11.52
CA GLU A 605 53.30 -28.59 -12.84
C GLU A 605 51.79 -28.89 -13.00
N MET A 606 51.01 -28.44 -13.98
CA MET A 606 51.17 -28.05 -15.39
C MET A 606 49.85 -27.33 -15.77
N SER A 607 49.85 -26.16 -16.40
CA SER A 607 49.90 -25.96 -17.86
C SER A 607 48.63 -26.41 -18.64
N VAL A 608 47.91 -25.37 -19.13
CA VAL A 608 47.35 -25.22 -20.49
C VAL A 608 45.88 -25.65 -20.71
N GLY A 609 45.03 -24.66 -21.05
CA GLY A 609 43.70 -24.81 -21.68
C GLY A 609 43.81 -25.08 -23.20
N PRO A 610 42.95 -24.56 -24.10
CA PRO A 610 41.59 -24.04 -24.00
C PRO A 610 40.64 -24.63 -25.11
N TYR A 611 39.42 -24.08 -25.23
CA TYR A 611 38.52 -24.03 -26.40
C TYR A 611 37.41 -25.10 -26.65
N ASP A 612 36.19 -24.55 -26.64
CA ASP A 612 35.09 -24.62 -27.63
C ASP A 612 34.18 -25.85 -27.85
N SER A 613 32.91 -25.60 -27.48
CA SER A 613 31.67 -25.70 -28.25
C SER A 613 31.20 -27.05 -28.83
N LEU A 614 30.08 -27.49 -28.26
CA LEU A 614 28.80 -27.88 -28.91
C LEU A 614 28.87 -28.71 -30.21
N GLU A 615 28.54 -30.00 -30.11
CA GLU A 615 27.63 -30.63 -31.07
C GLU A 615 26.99 -31.95 -30.56
N SER A 616 25.66 -31.99 -30.65
CA SER A 616 24.77 -33.17 -30.76
C SER A 616 24.78 -34.21 -29.63
N LEU A 617 23.73 -34.37 -28.82
CA LEU A 617 22.34 -34.74 -29.16
C LEU A 617 22.24 -36.11 -29.84
N ARG A 618 22.32 -37.18 -29.02
CA ARG A 618 21.62 -38.48 -29.15
C ARG A 618 21.74 -39.17 -27.79
N ARG A 619 20.64 -39.21 -27.04
CA ARG A 619 19.87 -40.43 -26.76
C ARG A 619 20.73 -41.53 -26.15
N ASP A 620 20.57 -41.71 -24.84
CA ASP A 620 20.18 -43.00 -24.23
C ASP A 620 19.90 -42.73 -22.74
N GLN A 621 18.65 -42.87 -22.31
CA GLN A 621 18.20 -44.04 -21.55
C GLN A 621 18.99 -44.27 -20.26
N ALA A 622 18.64 -43.55 -19.20
CA ALA A 622 18.94 -43.95 -17.81
C ALA A 622 17.95 -43.30 -16.85
N MET A 623 16.66 -43.60 -17.01
CA MET A 623 15.65 -43.38 -15.96
C MET A 623 14.73 -44.59 -15.94
N GLN A 624 15.25 -45.72 -15.47
CA GLN A 624 14.51 -46.91 -15.04
C GLN A 624 15.53 -47.96 -14.54
N GLN A 625 16.01 -47.81 -13.30
CA GLN A 625 16.51 -48.89 -12.42
C GLN A 625 17.23 -48.28 -11.21
N ALA A 626 16.45 -47.78 -10.27
CA ALA A 626 16.87 -47.62 -8.87
C ALA A 626 15.64 -47.82 -7.97
N THR A 627 14.99 -48.97 -8.16
CA THR A 627 13.97 -49.48 -7.25
C THR A 627 14.06 -51.00 -7.29
N ARG A 628 15.03 -51.56 -6.56
CA ARG A 628 15.05 -52.93 -6.02
C ARG A 628 16.36 -53.12 -5.25
N GLU A 629 16.27 -53.88 -4.17
CA GLU A 629 17.33 -54.30 -3.24
C GLU A 629 17.61 -53.37 -2.04
N PHE A 630 16.60 -53.25 -1.17
CA PHE A 630 16.81 -53.67 0.22
C PHE A 630 15.66 -54.59 0.64
N SER A 631 15.95 -55.90 0.63
CA SER A 631 15.25 -56.98 1.33
C SER A 631 15.39 -56.81 2.86
N GLY A 632 14.47 -57.24 3.73
CA GLY A 632 13.29 -58.05 3.52
C GLY A 632 12.46 -58.24 4.82
N ASP A 633 11.28 -58.85 4.61
CA ASP A 633 10.41 -59.66 5.49
C ASP A 633 10.07 -59.10 6.91
N SER A 634 8.81 -58.90 7.31
CA SER A 634 7.75 -59.92 7.34
C SER A 634 6.44 -59.36 7.93
N GLN A 635 5.30 -59.80 7.36
CA GLN A 635 3.95 -60.01 7.92
C GLN A 635 3.19 -58.84 8.59
N ALA A 636 1.86 -58.65 8.45
CA ALA A 636 0.78 -59.16 7.60
C ALA A 636 -0.46 -58.28 7.89
N GLN A 637 -1.28 -58.02 6.84
CA GLN A 637 -2.74 -57.76 6.75
C GLN A 637 -3.51 -57.17 7.98
N VAL A 638 -4.43 -56.22 7.86
CA VAL A 638 -5.76 -56.29 7.19
C VAL A 638 -6.41 -54.88 7.23
N GLY A 639 -6.98 -54.46 6.09
CA GLY A 639 -8.32 -53.81 5.87
C GLY A 639 -8.81 -52.57 6.67
N PRO A 640 -9.49 -51.59 6.01
CA PRO A 640 -9.99 -50.36 6.64
C PRO A 640 -11.46 -50.47 7.10
N PRO A 641 -11.94 -49.58 8.01
CA PRO A 641 -13.37 -49.24 8.12
C PRO A 641 -13.60 -47.82 7.57
N VAL A 642 -14.55 -47.56 6.67
CA VAL A 642 -16.03 -47.58 6.76
C VAL A 642 -16.58 -46.60 7.79
N VAL A 643 -17.36 -45.66 7.24
CA VAL A 643 -18.21 -44.63 7.87
C VAL A 643 -19.48 -45.27 8.40
N GLU A 644 -19.95 -44.89 9.59
CA GLU A 644 -21.35 -45.02 9.98
C GLU A 644 -21.77 -43.95 11.01
N ASP A 645 -22.93 -43.35 10.74
CA ASP A 645 -23.75 -42.53 11.63
C ASP A 645 -24.19 -43.32 12.89
N ILE A 646 -24.58 -42.62 13.95
CA ILE A 646 -25.86 -42.79 14.69
C ILE A 646 -25.93 -41.84 15.89
N ALA A 647 -27.15 -41.41 16.14
CA ALA A 647 -27.62 -40.40 17.06
C ALA A 647 -27.82 -40.84 18.53
N GLU A 648 -28.05 -39.80 19.36
CA GLU A 648 -28.97 -39.71 20.50
C GLU A 648 -28.64 -40.24 21.91
N ALA A 649 -28.98 -39.33 22.85
CA ALA A 649 -29.47 -39.51 24.22
C ALA A 649 -28.48 -39.60 25.39
N GLY A 650 -28.69 -38.73 26.40
CA GLY A 650 -28.35 -39.01 27.79
C GLY A 650 -27.88 -37.82 28.62
N GLU A 651 -28.79 -37.28 29.44
CA GLU A 651 -28.58 -36.25 30.46
C GLU A 651 -27.47 -36.55 31.48
N ALA A 652 -26.77 -35.51 31.99
CA ALA A 652 -26.74 -35.12 33.42
C ALA A 652 -25.55 -34.23 33.83
N ARG A 653 -25.89 -33.02 34.30
CA ARG A 653 -25.35 -32.20 35.42
C ARG A 653 -23.83 -32.15 35.76
N VAL A 654 -23.25 -30.93 35.59
CA VAL A 654 -22.48 -30.03 36.51
C VAL A 654 -21.82 -30.69 37.76
N PRO A 655 -20.59 -30.32 38.24
CA PRO A 655 -20.12 -28.93 38.30
C PRO A 655 -18.62 -28.59 38.14
N PHE A 656 -18.42 -27.27 37.97
CA PHE A 656 -17.24 -26.44 38.22
C PHE A 656 -16.36 -26.84 39.41
N VAL A 657 -15.08 -26.42 39.32
CA VAL A 657 -14.11 -25.92 40.34
C VAL A 657 -12.72 -26.37 39.83
N ARG A 658 -11.73 -25.52 39.53
CA ARG A 658 -11.34 -24.21 40.08
C ARG A 658 -10.54 -23.43 39.04
#